data_AF-G2LFI3-F1
#
_entry.id   AF-G2LFI3-F1
#
_cell.length_a   1.000
_cell.length_b   1.000
_cell.length_c   1.000
_cell.angle_alpha   90.00
_cell.angle_beta   90.00
_cell.angle_gamma   90.00
#
_symmetry.space_group_name_H-M   'P 1'
#
loop_
_entity.id
_entity.type
_entity.pdbx_description
1 polymer ?
#
loop_
_entity_poly.entity_id
_entity_poly.type
_entity_poly.pdbx_seq_one_letter_code
_entity_poly.pdbx_strand_id
1 'polypeptide(L)'
;MAHVHVQPRISPCYNSLSHRFPGLLVSIAAVLEMLRVFCRQVAWLALVALLGAYLSGPLSAPGQVTRPRRVGIPAGSAAGIAEPEIRIALTTNADFATVTCEGPMTCSTGEPSDDVLPITAGKATVQLEVGTRPAPGSGSERYRVEVASFRSREAATAAVVRLREQVAGPVTTRYDAREQAYVVVVGDCAAPEDAEALMVSVVNAGFRRPVITRDAAPGASLPRLGVTAEGGSSLLRGAQRCTFTALEEERAPLRFSGQSYRGRIEVFLNRRGRLTVVNVVPLEAYLRGVVPNELSPTVFSNLEALKAQAIAARTYALKNRGKYAAEGYDLLPTAASQVYRGQGSEHPLSDRAVLETRGIVATYNGEPIDALYTSTSGGRTESSEYVFGAPQPYLKSVLVAPVPQVRAGRWIVSSQSVEHWQDPEVRLLARDWALLRVLGFTLPERPGAAYFTSLATAREVTLWLNRAARLATAGQSERPTGTVLRLEGFVPALLAALYGAESPARLVTPEDARYWLGTEAERFPPEARPALAYLVRENILRPTALLNAGRPLTRGIALGLLARSLLARGIPALQSGTARPYDGTALTVRLGKGKDEQRWTVAPDAYLFRTFGGECLPVERVEIIGGETVCLYADQDGRVRYLEVSPVRNGATGDRTSPFSWWEVRLSPAELQAQLSKAGVNVGDIRELKPLARGDSGRVARLQVVGAAGTSTLTGLRIRSALGVRENLFVILHERDADGRLTGVRFIGRGWGHGVGMCQVGAYGLAVEGYTHEQILKHFYTGIALTRLYP
;
A
#
# COMPACT_ATOMS: atom_id res chain seq x y z
N MET A 1 52.53 49.07 -8.81
CA MET A 1 52.96 48.63 -7.46
C MET A 1 52.57 47.16 -7.34
N ALA A 2 53.31 46.24 -7.94
CA ALA A 2 54.60 45.68 -7.51
C ALA A 2 54.45 44.78 -6.27
N HIS A 3 54.53 43.46 -6.48
CA HIS A 3 55.33 42.58 -5.64
C HIS A 3 55.86 41.39 -6.47
N VAL A 4 57.17 41.22 -6.36
CA VAL A 4 58.07 40.17 -6.89
C VAL A 4 58.24 39.15 -5.73
N HIS A 5 58.31 37.82 -5.87
CA HIS A 5 59.44 36.94 -6.27
C HIS A 5 58.97 35.46 -6.03
N VAL A 6 59.03 34.50 -6.99
CA VAL A 6 60.16 33.59 -7.38
C VAL A 6 60.31 32.40 -6.39
N GLN A 7 60.16 31.10 -6.73
CA GLN A 7 60.81 30.13 -7.67
C GLN A 7 60.07 28.74 -7.62
N PRO A 8 60.47 27.61 -8.28
CA PRO A 8 60.90 27.37 -9.67
C PRO A 8 60.44 25.99 -10.30
N ARG A 9 60.62 25.82 -11.64
CA ARG A 9 61.10 24.60 -12.39
C ARG A 9 60.19 23.32 -12.42
N ILE A 10 59.96 22.51 -13.48
CA ILE A 10 60.70 21.94 -14.65
C ILE A 10 59.62 21.40 -15.65
N SER A 11 59.48 21.86 -16.91
CA SER A 11 60.07 21.37 -18.20
C SER A 11 59.41 20.13 -18.90
N PRO A 12 59.56 19.96 -20.23
CA PRO A 12 58.47 19.66 -21.18
C PRO A 12 58.63 18.33 -21.96
N CYS A 13 57.60 17.94 -22.73
CA CYS A 13 57.78 17.08 -23.91
C CYS A 13 56.62 17.27 -24.91
N TYR A 14 56.90 17.94 -26.03
CA TYR A 14 56.11 17.96 -27.26
C TYR A 14 57.12 17.82 -28.41
N ASN A 15 57.12 16.68 -29.10
CA ASN A 15 57.30 16.56 -30.55
C ASN A 15 57.48 15.08 -30.96
N SER A 16 56.47 14.53 -31.60
CA SER A 16 56.54 13.94 -32.95
C SER A 16 55.36 13.01 -33.19
N LEU A 17 54.78 13.15 -34.39
CA LEU A 17 53.92 12.22 -35.15
C LEU A 17 52.65 12.89 -35.69
N SER A 18 52.89 13.87 -36.56
CA SER A 18 52.07 14.14 -37.73
C SER A 18 52.12 12.93 -38.67
N HIS A 19 51.05 12.13 -38.69
CA HIS A 19 50.47 11.45 -39.86
C HIS A 19 49.44 10.40 -39.40
N ARG A 20 48.16 10.79 -39.37
CA ARG A 20 46.94 10.01 -39.71
C ARG A 20 45.71 10.77 -39.20
N PHE A 21 44.59 10.63 -39.91
CA PHE A 21 43.25 11.23 -39.71
C PHE A 21 42.94 12.53 -40.47
N PRO A 22 42.47 12.43 -41.73
CA PRO A 22 41.70 13.49 -42.37
C PRO A 22 40.25 13.41 -41.84
N GLY A 23 39.83 14.41 -41.08
CA GLY A 23 38.45 14.44 -40.53
C GLY A 23 38.12 15.59 -39.58
N LEU A 24 39.10 16.40 -39.17
CA LEU A 24 38.91 17.42 -38.13
C LEU A 24 38.60 18.84 -38.64
N LEU A 25 38.38 19.03 -39.94
CA LEU A 25 38.04 20.33 -40.53
C LEU A 25 36.54 20.51 -40.86
N VAL A 26 35.73 19.45 -40.76
CA VAL A 26 34.27 19.51 -40.98
C VAL A 26 33.50 19.91 -39.71
N SER A 27 34.12 19.85 -38.53
CA SER A 27 33.42 20.03 -37.25
C SER A 27 33.36 21.47 -36.72
N ILE A 28 34.11 22.42 -37.29
CA ILE A 28 34.09 23.82 -36.81
C ILE A 28 33.06 24.68 -37.56
N ALA A 29 32.82 24.40 -38.85
CA ALA A 29 31.77 25.07 -39.62
C ALA A 29 30.35 24.73 -39.13
N ALA A 30 30.09 23.46 -38.79
CA ALA A 30 28.79 23.01 -38.29
C ALA A 30 28.42 23.61 -36.91
N VAL A 31 29.43 23.86 -36.06
CA VAL A 31 29.22 24.48 -34.74
C VAL A 31 28.91 25.98 -34.85
N LEU A 32 29.50 26.67 -35.84
CA LEU A 32 29.21 28.09 -36.10
C LEU A 32 27.84 28.30 -36.76
N GLU A 33 27.37 27.35 -37.59
CA GLU A 33 26.02 27.35 -38.16
C GLU A 33 24.96 27.14 -37.07
N MET A 34 25.20 26.21 -36.13
CA MET A 34 24.30 25.93 -35.00
C MET A 34 24.13 27.13 -34.05
N LEU A 35 25.22 27.86 -33.77
CA LEU A 35 25.18 29.08 -32.95
C LEU A 35 24.38 30.21 -33.62
N ARG A 36 24.40 30.32 -34.95
CA ARG A 36 23.60 31.32 -35.70
C ARG A 36 22.10 31.00 -35.68
N VAL A 37 21.72 29.72 -35.74
CA VAL A 37 20.31 29.30 -35.65
C VAL A 37 19.76 29.52 -34.24
N PHE A 38 20.57 29.25 -33.21
CA PHE A 38 20.20 29.45 -31.81
C PHE A 38 19.94 30.93 -31.48
N CYS A 39 20.80 31.85 -31.97
CA CYS A 39 20.58 33.29 -31.78
C CYS A 39 19.32 33.82 -32.49
N ARG A 40 18.92 33.24 -33.63
CA ARG A 40 17.67 33.63 -34.33
C ARG A 40 16.41 33.15 -33.60
N GLN A 41 16.44 31.99 -32.96
CA GLN A 41 15.30 31.48 -32.17
C GLN A 41 15.07 32.27 -30.88
N VAL A 42 16.14 32.70 -30.21
CA VAL A 42 16.05 33.51 -28.99
C VAL A 42 15.50 34.92 -29.30
N ALA A 43 15.87 35.51 -30.44
CA ALA A 43 15.33 36.80 -30.88
C ALA A 43 13.83 36.73 -31.26
N TRP A 44 13.36 35.60 -31.79
CA TRP A 44 11.95 35.41 -32.15
C TRP A 44 11.05 35.21 -30.91
N LEU A 45 11.53 34.50 -29.89
CA LEU A 45 10.83 34.33 -28.61
C LEU A 45 10.69 35.63 -27.82
N ALA A 46 11.69 36.52 -27.89
CA ALA A 46 11.61 37.85 -27.29
C ALA A 46 10.59 38.76 -27.99
N LEU A 47 10.40 38.63 -29.31
CA LEU A 47 9.43 39.40 -30.09
C LEU A 47 7.98 38.96 -29.82
N VAL A 48 7.76 37.65 -29.61
CA VAL A 48 6.42 37.09 -29.26
C VAL A 48 6.01 37.47 -27.84
N ALA A 49 6.96 37.56 -26.90
CA ALA A 49 6.69 38.00 -25.53
C ALA A 49 6.33 39.50 -25.44
N LEU A 50 6.86 40.34 -26.34
CA LEU A 50 6.56 41.78 -26.40
C LEU A 50 5.22 42.10 -27.09
N LEU A 51 4.70 41.23 -27.95
CA LEU A 51 3.39 41.38 -28.61
C LEU A 51 2.20 40.87 -27.77
N GLY A 52 2.44 40.00 -26.78
CA GLY A 52 1.40 39.50 -25.86
C GLY A 52 0.96 40.49 -24.77
N ALA A 53 1.72 41.55 -24.54
CA ALA A 53 1.47 42.53 -23.48
C ALA A 53 0.62 43.75 -23.91
N TYR A 54 0.15 43.81 -25.17
CA TYR A 54 -0.56 44.99 -25.72
C TYR A 54 -2.06 44.78 -26.00
N LEU A 55 -2.64 43.63 -25.63
CA LEU A 55 -4.05 43.32 -25.91
C LEU A 55 -4.77 42.70 -24.69
N SER A 56 -4.96 43.48 -23.62
CA SER A 56 -6.07 43.25 -22.66
C SER A 56 -6.36 44.52 -21.84
N GLY A 57 -7.35 45.31 -22.25
CA GLY A 57 -7.92 46.39 -21.43
C GLY A 57 -8.91 45.86 -20.36
N PRO A 58 -9.25 46.66 -19.33
CA PRO A 58 -10.01 46.19 -18.17
C PRO A 58 -11.52 46.17 -18.44
N LEU A 59 -12.21 45.14 -17.97
CA LEU A 59 -13.68 45.07 -17.95
C LEU A 59 -14.21 44.98 -16.51
N SER A 60 -15.27 45.74 -16.30
CA SER A 60 -15.92 46.13 -15.05
C SER A 60 -16.62 45.01 -14.27
N ALA A 61 -16.79 45.24 -12.96
CA ALA A 61 -17.46 44.38 -11.98
C ALA A 61 -18.99 44.30 -12.14
N PRO A 62 -19.62 43.25 -11.55
CA PRO A 62 -20.88 43.47 -10.85
C PRO A 62 -21.00 42.73 -9.50
N GLY A 63 -21.72 43.36 -8.56
CA GLY A 63 -22.54 42.66 -7.54
C GLY A 63 -21.98 42.56 -6.12
N GLN A 64 -22.25 43.57 -5.28
CA GLN A 64 -22.15 43.46 -3.82
C GLN A 64 -23.18 42.45 -3.28
N VAL A 65 -22.72 41.40 -2.61
CA VAL A 65 -23.51 40.59 -1.68
C VAL A 65 -22.98 40.85 -0.27
N THR A 66 -23.85 41.40 0.57
CA THR A 66 -23.61 41.74 1.98
C THR A 66 -23.25 40.49 2.80
N ARG A 67 -22.04 40.48 3.39
CA ARG A 67 -21.60 39.47 4.37
C ARG A 67 -22.05 39.86 5.79
N PRO A 68 -22.50 38.92 6.64
CA PRO A 68 -22.67 39.19 8.06
C PRO A 68 -21.31 39.32 8.75
N ARG A 69 -21.27 40.16 9.80
CA ARG A 69 -20.10 40.54 10.61
C ARG A 69 -19.18 39.36 10.95
N ARG A 70 -17.92 39.46 10.52
CA ARG A 70 -16.79 38.67 11.05
C ARG A 70 -16.51 39.11 12.49
N VAL A 71 -16.58 38.19 13.44
CA VAL A 71 -15.75 38.28 14.65
C VAL A 71 -14.36 37.82 14.21
N GLY A 72 -13.50 38.78 13.85
CA GLY A 72 -12.13 38.51 13.50
C GLY A 72 -11.32 38.20 14.75
N ILE A 73 -10.69 37.02 14.80
CA ILE A 73 -9.51 36.82 15.63
C ILE A 73 -8.39 37.65 14.96
N PRO A 74 -7.64 38.50 15.70
CA PRO A 74 -6.59 39.30 15.09
C PRO A 74 -5.50 38.39 14.50
N ALA A 75 -5.01 38.75 13.33
CA ALA A 75 -3.77 38.21 12.78
C ALA A 75 -2.60 38.68 13.67
N GLY A 76 -2.33 37.95 14.74
CA GLY A 76 -1.17 38.11 15.61
C GLY A 76 0.03 37.38 15.05
N SER A 77 1.17 38.05 15.06
CA SER A 77 2.53 37.58 14.77
C SER A 77 2.81 36.12 15.13
N ALA A 78 3.55 35.42 14.25
CA ALA A 78 4.09 34.07 14.45
C ALA A 78 5.21 33.96 15.53
N ALA A 79 5.13 34.79 16.58
CA ALA A 79 6.02 34.75 17.73
C ALA A 79 5.26 34.12 18.93
N GLY A 80 5.65 32.91 19.34
CA GLY A 80 5.38 32.41 20.70
C GLY A 80 4.41 31.23 20.90
N ILE A 81 3.97 30.50 19.87
CA ILE A 81 3.19 29.27 20.09
C ILE A 81 4.15 28.13 20.45
N ALA A 82 4.13 27.70 21.71
CA ALA A 82 4.88 26.52 22.17
C ALA A 82 4.41 25.25 21.44
N GLU A 83 5.31 24.26 21.31
CA GLU A 83 4.96 22.96 20.74
C GLU A 83 3.74 22.35 21.47
N PRO A 84 2.67 22.01 20.75
CA PRO A 84 1.50 21.37 21.33
C PRO A 84 1.80 20.01 21.96
N GLU A 85 1.16 19.70 23.09
CA GLU A 85 1.05 18.32 23.58
C GLU A 85 -0.17 17.63 22.98
N ILE A 86 -0.06 16.31 22.82
CA ILE A 86 -1.15 15.42 22.40
C ILE A 86 -1.38 14.39 23.50
N ARG A 87 -2.65 14.13 23.81
CA ARG A 87 -3.11 13.15 24.81
C ARG A 87 -3.68 11.92 24.10
N ILE A 88 -3.03 10.77 24.20
CA ILE A 88 -3.41 9.54 23.49
C ILE A 88 -3.88 8.48 24.48
N ALA A 89 -5.13 8.05 24.39
CA ALA A 89 -5.65 6.98 25.24
C ALA A 89 -5.12 5.60 24.78
N LEU A 90 -4.11 5.08 25.48
CA LEU A 90 -3.54 3.77 25.26
C LEU A 90 -4.54 2.64 25.57
N THR A 91 -5.38 2.85 26.58
CA THR A 91 -6.56 2.03 26.88
C THR A 91 -7.60 2.86 27.63
N THR A 92 -8.88 2.56 27.42
CA THR A 92 -10.02 3.20 28.10
C THR A 92 -10.83 2.19 28.93
N ASN A 93 -10.35 0.97 29.08
CA ASN A 93 -11.10 -0.13 29.68
C ASN A 93 -10.19 -1.08 30.47
N ALA A 94 -9.36 -0.53 31.37
CA ALA A 94 -8.48 -1.32 32.22
C ALA A 94 -9.04 -1.46 33.64
N ASP A 95 -8.89 -2.65 34.24
CA ASP A 95 -9.20 -2.89 35.66
C ASP A 95 -8.05 -2.46 36.57
N PHE A 96 -6.82 -2.61 36.09
CA PHE A 96 -5.59 -2.14 36.70
C PHE A 96 -4.63 -1.65 35.61
N ALA A 97 -3.68 -0.78 35.95
CA ALA A 97 -2.65 -0.32 35.02
C ALA A 97 -1.27 -0.51 35.65
N THR A 98 -0.35 -1.11 34.90
CA THR A 98 1.04 -1.27 35.33
C THR A 98 1.93 -0.37 34.50
N VAL A 99 2.58 0.59 35.16
CA VAL A 99 3.59 1.47 34.55
C VAL A 99 4.95 1.02 35.06
N THR A 100 5.89 0.75 34.16
CA THR A 100 7.25 0.35 34.51
C THR A 100 8.27 1.33 33.97
N CYS A 101 9.43 1.39 34.62
CA CYS A 101 10.57 2.19 34.22
C CYS A 101 11.84 1.45 34.64
N GLU A 102 12.82 1.33 33.75
CA GLU A 102 14.11 0.68 34.06
C GLU A 102 15.01 1.56 34.96
N GLY A 103 14.73 2.87 35.00
CA GLY A 103 15.39 3.86 35.83
C GLY A 103 14.40 4.50 36.82
N PRO A 104 14.83 5.55 37.55
CA PRO A 104 13.97 6.20 38.51
C PRO A 104 12.81 6.94 37.83
N MET A 105 11.62 6.83 38.41
CA MET A 105 10.43 7.57 37.96
C MET A 105 9.75 8.25 39.14
N THR A 106 8.82 9.15 38.85
CA THR A 106 8.02 9.87 39.86
C THR A 106 6.55 9.62 39.64
N CYS A 107 5.76 9.74 40.70
CA CYS A 107 4.30 9.72 40.65
C CYS A 107 3.73 10.95 41.38
N SER A 108 2.75 11.62 40.78
CA SER A 108 2.04 12.77 41.37
C SER A 108 0.54 12.68 41.09
N THR A 109 -0.30 13.37 41.87
CA THR A 109 -1.76 13.36 41.68
C THR A 109 -2.28 14.41 40.69
N GLY A 110 -1.41 15.33 40.27
CA GLY A 110 -1.67 16.33 39.23
C GLY A 110 -2.30 17.64 39.73
N GLU A 111 -2.38 17.86 41.04
CA GLU A 111 -2.77 19.14 41.67
C GLU A 111 -1.53 20.01 41.99
N PRO A 112 -1.64 21.36 41.95
CA PRO A 112 -0.49 22.27 42.10
C PRO A 112 0.23 22.22 43.45
N SER A 113 -0.37 21.59 44.47
CA SER A 113 0.16 21.46 45.83
C SER A 113 0.75 20.08 46.14
N ASP A 114 0.94 19.23 45.13
CA ASP A 114 1.21 17.80 45.35
C ASP A 114 2.65 17.45 45.69
N ASP A 115 2.80 16.53 46.64
CA ASP A 115 4.05 15.80 46.90
C ASP A 115 4.39 14.92 45.69
N VAL A 116 5.52 15.22 45.02
CA VAL A 116 6.08 14.36 43.97
C VAL A 116 6.76 13.17 44.63
N LEU A 117 6.21 11.97 44.46
CA LEU A 117 6.72 10.77 45.10
C LEU A 117 7.75 10.08 44.22
N PRO A 118 9.02 9.94 44.66
CA PRO A 118 10.03 9.22 43.92
C PRO A 118 9.78 7.70 43.99
N ILE A 119 10.03 7.02 42.87
CA ILE A 119 9.98 5.57 42.73
C ILE A 119 11.36 5.12 42.24
N THR A 120 12.14 4.56 43.17
CA THR A 120 13.56 4.25 42.98
C THR A 120 13.81 3.00 42.13
N ALA A 121 12.86 2.06 42.04
CA ALA A 121 12.94 0.91 41.14
C ALA A 121 11.56 0.39 40.66
N GLY A 122 11.40 0.38 39.34
CA GLY A 122 10.99 -0.81 38.58
C GLY A 122 9.55 -0.91 38.11
N LYS A 123 8.56 -0.65 38.97
CA LYS A 123 7.15 -0.90 38.64
C LYS A 123 6.19 -0.21 39.59
N ALA A 124 5.16 0.42 39.03
CA ALA A 124 4.01 0.94 39.77
C ALA A 124 2.73 0.30 39.23
N THR A 125 1.89 -0.19 40.13
CA THR A 125 0.58 -0.74 39.81
C THR A 125 -0.50 0.21 40.32
N VAL A 126 -1.36 0.65 39.42
CA VAL A 126 -2.52 1.50 39.71
C VAL A 126 -3.76 0.63 39.74
N GLN A 127 -4.51 0.68 40.84
CA GLN A 127 -5.74 -0.06 41.06
C GLN A 127 -6.77 0.83 41.75
N LEU A 128 -8.05 0.42 41.70
CA LEU A 128 -9.10 1.09 42.46
C LEU A 128 -9.04 0.64 43.92
N GLU A 129 -8.96 1.60 44.83
CA GLU A 129 -9.14 1.36 46.25
C GLU A 129 -10.62 1.17 46.53
N VAL A 130 -10.96 0.00 47.07
CA VAL A 130 -12.30 -0.26 47.60
C VAL A 130 -12.42 0.51 48.90
N GLY A 131 -13.00 1.71 48.84
CA GLY A 131 -13.54 2.37 50.03
C GLY A 131 -14.56 1.46 50.69
N THR A 132 -14.67 1.52 52.02
CA THR A 132 -15.66 0.78 52.82
C THR A 132 -17.00 0.72 52.10
N ARG A 133 -17.45 -0.50 51.77
CA ARG A 133 -18.75 -0.77 51.17
C ARG A 133 -19.80 -0.02 52.00
N PRO A 134 -20.70 0.77 51.39
CA PRO A 134 -21.78 1.39 52.14
C PRO A 134 -22.53 0.30 52.90
N ALA A 135 -22.95 0.59 54.14
CA ALA A 135 -23.72 -0.35 54.95
C ALA A 135 -24.89 -0.93 54.11
N PRO A 136 -25.20 -2.23 54.23
CA PRO A 136 -26.29 -2.83 53.46
C PRO A 136 -27.59 -2.08 53.77
N GLY A 137 -28.08 -1.30 52.80
CA GLY A 137 -29.27 -0.46 52.95
C GLY A 137 -29.21 0.94 52.32
N SER A 138 -28.04 1.48 51.95
CA SER A 138 -27.97 2.73 51.19
C SER A 138 -27.84 2.47 49.69
N GLY A 139 -28.91 2.71 48.92
CA GLY A 139 -28.99 2.86 47.46
C GLY A 139 -28.13 1.92 46.60
N SER A 140 -28.77 0.98 45.88
CA SER A 140 -28.08 0.17 44.87
C SER A 140 -27.48 1.06 43.76
N GLU A 141 -26.29 0.69 43.28
CA GLU A 141 -25.64 1.33 42.12
C GLU A 141 -26.56 1.29 40.90
N ARG A 142 -26.58 2.39 40.12
CA ARG A 142 -27.43 2.50 38.92
C ARG A 142 -26.58 2.62 37.67
N TYR A 143 -26.94 1.87 36.64
CA TYR A 143 -26.29 1.88 35.34
C TYR A 143 -27.21 2.55 34.32
N ARG A 144 -26.65 3.43 33.49
CA ARG A 144 -27.38 4.17 32.45
C ARG A 144 -26.59 4.16 31.16
N VAL A 145 -27.27 4.32 30.04
CA VAL A 145 -26.63 4.40 28.73
C VAL A 145 -26.63 5.85 28.27
N GLU A 146 -25.49 6.52 28.37
CA GLU A 146 -25.26 7.84 27.79
C GLU A 146 -25.15 7.71 26.26
N VAL A 147 -26.01 8.43 25.54
CA VAL A 147 -26.16 8.29 24.09
C VAL A 147 -25.43 9.37 23.31
N ALA A 148 -25.57 10.62 23.76
CA ALA A 148 -24.98 11.79 23.13
C ALA A 148 -25.06 13.01 24.07
N SER A 149 -24.15 13.95 23.87
CA SER A 149 -24.12 15.26 24.53
C SER A 149 -24.35 16.39 23.54
N PHE A 150 -25.10 17.41 23.94
CA PHE A 150 -25.52 18.53 23.09
C PHE A 150 -25.30 19.87 23.81
N ARG A 151 -24.80 20.89 23.10
CA ARG A 151 -24.62 22.22 23.69
C ARG A 151 -25.92 22.99 23.91
N SER A 152 -26.97 22.65 23.16
CA SER A 152 -28.30 23.29 23.25
C SER A 152 -29.33 22.32 23.81
N ARG A 153 -30.25 22.84 24.63
CA ARG A 153 -31.35 22.05 25.18
C ARG A 153 -32.27 21.53 24.07
N GLU A 154 -32.53 22.33 23.04
CA GLU A 154 -33.42 21.97 21.94
C GLU A 154 -32.90 20.73 21.18
N ALA A 155 -31.61 20.70 20.83
CA ALA A 155 -31.01 19.54 20.15
C ALA A 155 -31.04 18.27 21.02
N ALA A 156 -30.83 18.40 22.34
CA ALA A 156 -30.96 17.28 23.26
C ALA A 156 -32.41 16.78 23.33
N THR A 157 -33.39 17.69 23.37
CA THR A 157 -34.81 17.33 23.36
C THR A 157 -35.20 16.63 22.06
N ALA A 158 -34.73 17.10 20.90
CA ALA A 158 -34.97 16.44 19.62
C ALA A 158 -34.38 15.01 19.59
N ALA A 159 -33.19 14.81 20.16
CA ALA A 159 -32.60 13.49 20.29
C ALA A 159 -33.39 12.58 21.23
N VAL A 160 -33.88 13.09 22.37
CA VAL A 160 -34.76 12.36 23.30
C VAL A 160 -36.02 11.86 22.61
N VAL A 161 -36.70 12.72 21.84
CA VAL A 161 -37.94 12.36 21.13
C VAL A 161 -37.67 11.18 20.19
N ARG A 162 -36.61 11.28 19.37
CA ARG A 162 -36.21 10.22 18.44
C ARG A 162 -35.83 8.91 19.15
N LEU A 163 -35.17 8.99 20.31
CA LEU A 163 -34.77 7.82 21.10
C LEU A 163 -35.94 7.10 21.76
N ARG A 164 -36.94 7.85 22.25
CA ARG A 164 -38.12 7.27 22.90
C ARG A 164 -38.96 6.40 21.96
N GLU A 165 -38.94 6.68 20.67
CA GLU A 165 -39.64 5.89 19.66
C GLU A 165 -38.93 4.57 19.33
N GLN A 166 -37.65 4.43 19.69
CA GLN A 166 -36.77 3.37 19.18
C GLN A 166 -36.17 2.49 20.27
N VAL A 167 -36.28 2.88 21.54
CA VAL A 167 -35.65 2.19 22.67
C VAL A 167 -36.62 2.03 23.83
N ALA A 168 -36.66 0.82 24.41
CA ALA A 168 -37.46 0.53 25.59
C ALA A 168 -36.75 1.04 26.86
N GLY A 169 -37.37 1.99 27.57
CA GLY A 169 -36.87 2.52 28.84
C GLY A 169 -36.98 4.05 28.96
N PRO A 170 -36.78 4.62 30.17
CA PRO A 170 -36.84 6.05 30.36
C PRO A 170 -35.66 6.75 29.65
N VAL A 171 -35.98 7.61 28.69
CA VAL A 171 -34.99 8.51 28.06
C VAL A 171 -35.10 9.88 28.72
N THR A 172 -34.01 10.33 29.34
CA THR A 172 -33.96 11.59 30.08
C THR A 172 -32.78 12.45 29.61
N THR A 173 -32.84 13.74 29.97
CA THR A 173 -31.74 14.68 29.74
C THR A 173 -31.22 15.18 31.07
N ARG A 174 -29.90 15.18 31.22
CA ARG A 174 -29.20 15.75 32.37
C ARG A 174 -28.31 16.89 31.87
N TYR A 175 -28.37 18.05 32.52
CA TYR A 175 -27.37 19.09 32.26
C TYR A 175 -26.09 18.76 33.02
N ASP A 176 -24.97 18.68 32.31
CA ASP A 176 -23.65 18.50 32.89
C ASP A 176 -22.94 19.85 32.96
N ALA A 177 -22.82 20.39 34.18
CA ALA A 177 -22.21 21.69 34.41
C ALA A 177 -20.71 21.73 34.09
N ARG A 178 -20.01 20.57 34.11
CA ARG A 178 -18.58 20.49 33.75
C ARG A 178 -18.39 20.56 32.24
N GLU A 179 -19.27 19.91 31.49
CA GLU A 179 -19.24 19.88 30.02
C GLU A 179 -20.02 21.04 29.38
N GLN A 180 -20.73 21.83 30.18
CA GLN A 180 -21.71 22.84 29.72
C GLN A 180 -22.63 22.29 28.62
N ALA A 181 -23.09 21.05 28.80
CA ALA A 181 -23.83 20.30 27.78
C ALA A 181 -25.00 19.52 28.38
N TYR A 182 -26.04 19.35 27.59
CA TYR A 182 -27.17 18.46 27.87
C TYR A 182 -26.84 17.05 27.37
N VAL A 183 -26.74 16.13 28.31
CA VAL A 183 -26.44 14.72 28.09
C VAL A 183 -27.74 13.94 28.02
N VAL A 184 -27.96 13.20 26.93
CA VAL A 184 -29.09 12.29 26.76
C VAL A 184 -28.71 10.91 27.28
N VAL A 185 -29.47 10.41 28.25
CA VAL A 185 -29.26 9.10 28.86
C VAL A 185 -30.52 8.24 28.73
N VAL A 186 -30.31 6.93 28.58
CA VAL A 186 -31.38 5.93 28.44
C VAL A 186 -31.26 4.94 29.58
N GLY A 187 -32.40 4.62 30.20
CA GLY A 187 -32.52 3.61 31.23
C GLY A 187 -32.22 4.09 32.63
N ASP A 188 -32.40 3.17 33.56
CA ASP A 188 -32.03 3.29 34.97
C ASP A 188 -31.92 1.86 35.53
N CYS A 189 -30.84 1.18 35.15
CA CYS A 189 -30.65 -0.26 35.34
C CYS A 189 -30.04 -0.56 36.70
N ALA A 190 -30.48 -1.62 37.36
CA ALA A 190 -29.90 -2.08 38.63
C ALA A 190 -28.67 -2.99 38.42
N ALA A 191 -28.54 -3.58 37.24
CA ALA A 191 -27.45 -4.46 36.86
C ALA A 191 -26.76 -3.98 35.56
N PRO A 192 -25.43 -4.18 35.41
CA PRO A 192 -24.70 -3.79 34.20
C PRO A 192 -25.15 -4.57 32.96
N GLU A 193 -25.60 -5.83 33.10
CA GLU A 193 -26.09 -6.66 32.00
C GLU A 193 -27.34 -6.07 31.34
N ASP A 194 -28.23 -5.47 32.14
CA ASP A 194 -29.42 -4.76 31.65
C ASP A 194 -29.05 -3.51 30.85
N ALA A 195 -28.01 -2.80 31.30
CA ALA A 195 -27.50 -1.62 30.61
C ALA A 195 -26.78 -2.00 29.29
N GLU A 196 -26.15 -3.17 29.22
CA GLU A 196 -25.58 -3.71 27.97
C GLU A 196 -26.66 -4.05 26.94
N ALA A 197 -27.73 -4.72 27.36
CA ALA A 197 -28.88 -5.00 26.49
C ALA A 197 -29.51 -3.70 25.95
N LEU A 198 -29.63 -2.70 26.83
CA LEU A 198 -30.12 -1.37 26.47
C LEU A 198 -29.16 -0.65 25.51
N MET A 199 -27.85 -0.74 25.73
CA MET A 199 -26.83 -0.15 24.87
C MET A 199 -26.92 -0.72 23.44
N VAL A 200 -27.14 -2.04 23.30
CA VAL A 200 -27.35 -2.68 21.99
C VAL A 200 -28.56 -2.07 21.28
N SER A 201 -29.67 -1.83 21.98
CA SER A 201 -30.85 -1.19 21.39
C SER A 201 -30.59 0.25 20.93
N VAL A 202 -29.80 1.02 21.69
CA VAL A 202 -29.39 2.39 21.33
C VAL A 202 -28.47 2.39 20.10
N VAL A 203 -27.56 1.42 19.98
CA VAL A 203 -26.72 1.26 18.78
C VAL A 203 -27.58 0.91 17.56
N ASN A 204 -28.57 0.02 17.73
CA ASN A 204 -29.50 -0.37 16.67
C ASN A 204 -30.39 0.81 16.21
N ALA A 205 -30.71 1.74 17.10
CA ALA A 205 -31.37 3.01 16.80
C ALA A 205 -30.49 4.00 15.98
N GLY A 206 -29.24 3.63 15.69
CA GLY A 206 -28.32 4.39 14.83
C GLY A 206 -27.49 5.43 15.57
N PHE A 207 -27.50 5.44 16.90
CA PHE A 207 -26.63 6.30 17.70
C PHE A 207 -25.24 5.68 17.86
N ARG A 208 -24.20 6.51 17.73
CA ARG A 208 -22.80 6.05 17.72
C ARG A 208 -22.18 6.24 19.10
N ARG A 209 -21.43 5.21 19.54
CA ARG A 209 -20.66 5.19 20.79
C ARG A 209 -21.48 5.47 22.06
N PRO A 210 -22.67 4.84 22.24
CA PRO A 210 -23.30 4.89 23.55
C PRO A 210 -22.36 4.32 24.61
N VAL A 211 -22.40 4.91 25.80
CA VAL A 211 -21.52 4.58 26.91
C VAL A 211 -22.37 4.17 28.10
N ILE A 212 -22.11 2.98 28.63
CA ILE A 212 -22.66 2.62 29.94
C ILE A 212 -21.92 3.44 30.99
N THR A 213 -22.65 4.33 31.64
CA THR A 213 -22.20 5.14 32.77
C THR A 213 -22.69 4.52 34.07
N ARG A 214 -21.83 4.55 35.08
CA ARG A 214 -22.15 4.11 36.43
C ARG A 214 -22.43 5.34 37.29
N ASP A 215 -23.69 5.53 37.70
CA ASP A 215 -24.08 6.57 38.64
C ASP A 215 -23.98 5.98 40.06
N ALA A 216 -23.15 6.60 40.90
CA ALA A 216 -23.08 6.27 42.32
C ALA A 216 -24.35 6.77 43.03
N ALA A 217 -24.84 6.06 44.05
CA ALA A 217 -25.96 6.52 44.86
C ALA A 217 -25.67 7.92 45.44
N PRO A 218 -26.68 8.80 45.62
CA PRO A 218 -26.46 10.11 46.21
C PRO A 218 -25.76 9.97 47.57
N GLY A 219 -24.53 10.51 47.69
CA GLY A 219 -23.71 10.42 48.90
C GLY A 219 -22.60 9.34 48.90
N ALA A 220 -22.48 8.50 47.87
CA ALA A 220 -21.38 7.55 47.74
C ALA A 220 -20.08 8.24 47.23
N SER A 221 -18.96 7.97 47.88
CA SER A 221 -17.64 8.47 47.44
C SER A 221 -17.23 7.79 46.13
N LEU A 222 -16.72 8.58 45.17
CA LEU A 222 -16.16 8.02 43.93
C LEU A 222 -14.98 7.10 44.26
N PRO A 223 -14.82 5.96 43.56
CA PRO A 223 -13.67 5.09 43.73
C PRO A 223 -12.39 5.90 43.56
N ARG A 224 -11.45 5.72 44.47
CA ARG A 224 -10.15 6.40 44.44
C ARG A 224 -9.07 5.47 43.89
N LEU A 225 -8.01 6.04 43.37
CA LEU A 225 -6.85 5.32 42.89
C LEU A 225 -5.90 5.05 44.05
N GLY A 226 -5.43 3.82 44.14
CA GLY A 226 -4.28 3.40 44.91
C GLY A 226 -3.13 3.09 43.97
N VAL A 227 -1.93 3.57 44.29
CA VAL A 227 -0.70 3.24 43.58
C VAL A 227 0.20 2.45 44.49
N THR A 228 0.63 1.27 44.06
CA THR A 228 1.57 0.41 44.78
C THR A 228 2.86 0.26 44.00
N ALA A 229 4.00 0.43 44.70
CA ALA A 229 5.32 0.14 44.18
C ALA A 229 5.57 -1.37 44.11
N GLU A 230 6.60 -1.74 43.36
CA GLU A 230 7.24 -3.05 43.47
C GLU A 230 7.63 -3.35 44.92
N GLY A 231 7.32 -4.57 45.40
CA GLY A 231 7.47 -4.94 46.81
C GLY A 231 6.25 -4.63 47.70
N GLY A 232 5.19 -4.02 47.16
CA GLY A 232 3.89 -3.87 47.84
C GLY A 232 3.72 -2.60 48.66
N SER A 233 4.72 -1.71 48.70
CA SER A 233 4.62 -0.41 49.37
C SER A 233 3.57 0.48 48.71
N SER A 234 2.62 0.98 49.49
CA SER A 234 1.61 1.94 49.01
C SER A 234 2.26 3.31 48.84
N LEU A 235 2.22 3.85 47.61
CA LEU A 235 2.79 5.14 47.24
C LEU A 235 1.75 6.25 47.33
N LEU A 236 0.59 6.05 46.70
CA LEU A 236 -0.53 6.99 46.73
C LEU A 236 -1.80 6.26 47.15
N ARG A 237 -2.64 6.95 47.93
CA ARG A 237 -3.99 6.53 48.27
C ARG A 237 -4.96 7.68 48.03
N GLY A 238 -6.19 7.39 47.65
CA GLY A 238 -7.21 8.44 47.57
C GLY A 238 -7.16 9.34 46.32
N ALA A 239 -6.33 9.08 45.32
CA ALA A 239 -6.15 9.97 44.16
C ALA A 239 -7.29 9.84 43.11
N GLN A 240 -7.63 10.91 42.38
CA GLN A 240 -8.55 10.82 41.22
C GLN A 240 -7.82 10.60 39.89
N ARG A 241 -6.56 11.04 39.85
CA ARG A 241 -5.63 10.89 38.75
C ARG A 241 -4.24 10.66 39.34
N CYS A 242 -3.41 9.92 38.63
CA CYS A 242 -1.98 9.90 38.89
C CYS A 242 -1.21 10.06 37.58
N THR A 243 -0.05 10.70 37.68
CA THR A 243 0.83 11.03 36.55
C THR A 243 2.21 10.48 36.84
N PHE A 244 2.73 9.68 35.90
CA PHE A 244 4.06 9.11 35.95
C PHE A 244 4.99 9.83 35.00
N THR A 245 6.19 10.16 35.47
CA THR A 245 7.25 10.80 34.69
C THR A 245 8.58 10.10 34.97
N ALA A 246 9.31 9.70 33.92
CA ALA A 246 10.67 9.17 34.05
C ALA A 246 11.67 10.32 34.28
N LEU A 247 12.62 10.14 35.19
CA LEU A 247 13.68 11.14 35.43
C LEU A 247 14.80 11.06 34.39
N GLU A 248 14.97 9.89 33.76
CA GLU A 248 15.99 9.62 32.73
C GLU A 248 15.36 9.09 31.43
N GLU A 249 14.34 9.78 30.90
CA GLU A 249 13.49 9.32 29.79
C GLU A 249 14.26 8.75 28.57
N GLU A 250 15.37 9.37 28.16
CA GLU A 250 16.15 8.92 27.00
C GLU A 250 16.83 7.56 27.22
N ARG A 251 17.18 7.22 28.46
CA ARG A 251 17.83 5.94 28.81
C ARG A 251 16.82 4.91 29.30
N ALA A 252 15.85 5.36 30.09
CA ALA A 252 14.85 4.55 30.75
C ALA A 252 13.46 5.18 30.56
N PRO A 253 12.82 4.98 29.38
CA PRO A 253 11.49 5.50 29.12
C PRO A 253 10.43 4.79 29.97
N LEU A 254 9.29 5.44 30.15
CA LEU A 254 8.13 4.81 30.75
C LEU A 254 7.59 3.71 29.83
N ARG A 255 7.15 2.61 30.42
CA ARG A 255 6.58 1.47 29.71
C ARG A 255 5.17 1.17 30.20
N PHE A 256 4.28 0.85 29.26
CA PHE A 256 2.93 0.35 29.52
C PHE A 256 2.61 -0.79 28.55
N SER A 257 2.10 -1.91 29.08
CA SER A 257 1.84 -3.14 28.29
C SER A 257 3.04 -3.58 27.44
N GLY A 258 4.25 -3.45 27.98
CA GLY A 258 5.51 -3.84 27.32
C GLY A 258 6.07 -2.85 26.29
N GLN A 259 5.33 -1.80 25.93
CA GLN A 259 5.77 -0.77 24.98
C GLN A 259 6.33 0.45 25.70
N SER A 260 7.40 1.04 25.16
CA SER A 260 8.03 2.26 25.68
C SER A 260 7.39 3.52 25.09
N TYR A 261 7.20 4.55 25.91
CA TYR A 261 6.57 5.81 25.56
C TYR A 261 7.40 7.01 26.02
N ARG A 262 7.39 8.06 25.19
CA ARG A 262 7.94 9.37 25.52
C ARG A 262 6.95 10.21 26.32
N GLY A 263 7.45 11.23 27.01
CA GLY A 263 6.65 12.12 27.86
C GLY A 263 6.17 11.43 29.13
N ARG A 264 4.89 11.63 29.47
CA ARG A 264 4.29 11.16 30.73
C ARG A 264 3.11 10.22 30.49
N ILE A 265 2.79 9.42 31.50
CA ILE A 265 1.61 8.55 31.52
C ILE A 265 0.66 9.03 32.61
N GLU A 266 -0.56 9.40 32.23
CA GLU A 266 -1.64 9.71 33.15
C GLU A 266 -2.58 8.51 33.27
N VAL A 267 -3.00 8.18 34.49
CA VAL A 267 -4.01 7.16 34.77
C VAL A 267 -5.12 7.79 35.58
N PHE A 268 -6.37 7.61 35.14
CA PHE A 268 -7.55 8.12 35.85
C PHE A 268 -8.76 7.23 35.67
N LEU A 269 -9.71 7.35 36.60
CA LEU A 269 -11.01 6.68 36.53
C LEU A 269 -11.91 7.40 35.52
N ASN A 270 -12.43 6.66 34.54
CA ASN A 270 -13.42 7.20 33.60
C ASN A 270 -14.87 7.01 34.10
N ARG A 271 -15.82 7.60 33.38
CA ARG A 271 -17.26 7.54 33.70
C ARG A 271 -17.86 6.12 33.67
N ARG A 272 -17.14 5.15 33.09
CA ARG A 272 -17.54 3.74 33.07
C ARG A 272 -17.07 2.97 34.32
N GLY A 273 -16.40 3.64 35.25
CA GLY A 273 -15.80 3.00 36.42
C GLY A 273 -14.55 2.16 36.07
N ARG A 274 -13.92 2.43 34.91
CA ARG A 274 -12.70 1.75 34.45
C ARG A 274 -11.52 2.71 34.39
N LEU A 275 -10.31 2.19 34.47
CA LEU A 275 -9.10 3.00 34.29
C LEU A 275 -8.89 3.34 32.82
N THR A 276 -8.59 4.61 32.58
CA THR A 276 -8.08 5.13 31.32
C THR A 276 -6.62 5.48 31.50
N VAL A 277 -5.79 4.97 30.59
CA VAL A 277 -4.34 5.21 30.56
C VAL A 277 -4.05 6.09 29.35
N VAL A 278 -3.49 7.27 29.58
CA VAL A 278 -3.23 8.28 28.57
C VAL A 278 -1.74 8.56 28.52
N ASN A 279 -1.14 8.43 27.34
CA ASN A 279 0.19 8.99 27.11
C ASN A 279 0.05 10.45 26.70
N VAL A 280 0.72 11.35 27.44
CA VAL A 280 0.79 12.77 27.12
C VAL A 280 2.21 13.10 26.68
N VAL A 281 2.32 13.57 25.44
CA VAL A 281 3.59 13.64 24.72
C VAL A 281 3.62 14.87 23.82
N PRO A 282 4.78 15.55 23.65
CA PRO A 282 4.94 16.61 22.66
C PRO A 282 4.62 16.10 21.24
N LEU A 283 4.00 16.95 20.43
CA LEU A 283 3.50 16.58 19.11
C LEU A 283 4.59 15.99 18.19
N GLU A 284 5.81 16.51 18.19
CA GLU A 284 6.89 15.96 17.36
C GLU A 284 7.33 14.57 17.84
N ALA A 285 7.38 14.34 19.15
CA ALA A 285 7.66 13.02 19.71
C ALA A 285 6.52 12.01 19.43
N TYR A 286 5.26 12.47 19.47
CA TYR A 286 4.11 11.67 19.02
C TYR A 286 4.26 11.21 17.57
N LEU A 287 4.67 12.12 16.67
CA LEU A 287 4.82 11.83 15.24
C LEU A 287 5.91 10.80 14.96
N ARG A 288 6.98 10.74 15.76
CA ARG A 288 8.01 9.69 15.65
C ARG A 288 7.45 8.30 15.92
N GLY A 289 6.40 8.18 16.74
CA GLY A 289 5.65 6.95 16.96
C GLY A 289 4.46 6.73 16.00
N VAL A 290 4.12 7.68 15.13
CA VAL A 290 3.03 7.58 14.14
C VAL A 290 3.56 7.32 12.73
N VAL A 291 4.44 8.19 12.23
CA VAL A 291 4.92 8.16 10.85
C VAL A 291 5.44 6.77 10.42
N PRO A 292 6.31 6.08 11.18
CA PRO A 292 6.81 4.76 10.77
C PRO A 292 5.75 3.64 10.78
N ASN A 293 4.66 3.81 11.53
CA ASN A 293 3.56 2.86 11.57
C ASN A 293 2.50 3.11 10.50
N GLU A 294 2.45 4.33 9.97
CA GLU A 294 1.56 4.74 8.88
C GLU A 294 2.20 4.51 7.50
N LEU A 295 3.46 4.93 7.34
CA LEU A 295 4.27 4.68 6.15
C LEU A 295 5.62 4.11 6.56
N SER A 296 5.77 2.79 6.43
CA SER A 296 6.98 2.09 6.86
C SER A 296 8.24 2.60 6.13
N PRO A 297 9.24 3.15 6.84
CA PRO A 297 10.48 3.66 6.22
C PRO A 297 11.39 2.54 5.71
N THR A 298 11.20 1.29 6.16
CA THR A 298 11.93 0.12 5.66
C THR A 298 11.39 -0.36 4.31
N VAL A 299 10.07 -0.26 4.09
CA VAL A 299 9.42 -0.69 2.84
C VAL A 299 9.36 0.44 1.83
N PHE A 300 9.14 1.66 2.30
CA PHE A 300 8.95 2.88 1.52
C PHE A 300 10.02 3.90 1.89
N SER A 301 11.29 3.57 1.58
CA SER A 301 12.49 4.31 1.97
C SER A 301 12.72 5.59 1.14
N ASN A 302 11.76 6.51 1.15
CA ASN A 302 11.87 7.81 0.49
C ASN A 302 11.54 8.95 1.46
N LEU A 303 12.50 9.88 1.62
CA LEU A 303 12.39 10.99 2.57
C LEU A 303 11.22 11.93 2.26
N GLU A 304 10.97 12.26 0.99
CA GLU A 304 9.89 13.19 0.61
C GLU A 304 8.50 12.58 0.85
N ALA A 305 8.35 11.27 0.68
CA ALA A 305 7.11 10.56 1.05
C ALA A 305 6.87 10.60 2.57
N LEU A 306 7.92 10.37 3.36
CA LEU A 306 7.85 10.41 4.82
C LEU A 306 7.61 11.84 5.35
N LYS A 307 8.15 12.87 4.69
CA LYS A 307 7.84 14.28 4.99
C LYS A 307 6.39 14.61 4.73
N ALA A 308 5.84 14.15 3.60
CA ALA A 308 4.42 14.32 3.30
C ALA A 308 3.55 13.62 4.36
N GLN A 309 3.91 12.39 4.75
CA GLN A 309 3.25 11.66 5.84
C GLN A 309 3.35 12.40 7.18
N ALA A 310 4.51 12.96 7.54
CA ALA A 310 4.71 13.71 8.78
C ALA A 310 3.82 14.96 8.83
N ILE A 311 3.78 15.75 7.76
CA ILE A 311 2.94 16.95 7.68
C ILE A 311 1.45 16.58 7.73
N ALA A 312 1.01 15.57 6.97
CA ALA A 312 -0.38 15.10 7.02
C ALA A 312 -0.76 14.62 8.42
N ALA A 313 0.09 13.82 9.06
CA ALA A 313 -0.13 13.32 10.41
C ALA A 313 -0.17 14.45 11.45
N ARG A 314 0.75 15.42 11.38
CA ARG A 314 0.78 16.61 12.25
C ARG A 314 -0.49 17.43 12.11
N THR A 315 -0.91 17.67 10.87
CA THR A 315 -2.11 18.43 10.54
C THR A 315 -3.36 17.73 11.08
N TYR A 316 -3.47 16.41 10.88
CA TYR A 316 -4.59 15.62 11.41
C TYR A 316 -4.65 15.70 12.94
N ALA A 317 -3.52 15.50 13.62
CA ALA A 317 -3.45 15.52 15.08
C ALA A 317 -3.89 16.87 15.65
N LEU A 318 -3.46 17.97 15.04
CA LEU A 318 -3.86 19.32 15.45
C LEU A 318 -5.32 19.61 15.15
N LYS A 319 -5.81 19.22 13.97
CA LYS A 319 -7.21 19.41 13.59
C LYS A 319 -8.18 18.64 14.49
N ASN A 320 -7.77 17.44 14.91
CA ASN A 320 -8.58 16.54 15.73
C ASN A 320 -8.20 16.58 17.21
N ARG A 321 -7.37 17.55 17.65
CA ARG A 321 -7.06 17.72 19.08
C ARG A 321 -8.33 18.08 19.85
N GLY A 322 -8.56 17.45 20.99
CA GLY A 322 -9.80 17.57 21.76
C GLY A 322 -11.00 16.81 21.18
N LYS A 323 -10.82 15.95 20.16
CA LYS A 323 -11.90 15.12 19.60
C LYS A 323 -12.58 14.23 20.64
N TYR A 324 -11.84 13.85 21.68
CA TYR A 324 -12.33 13.07 22.82
C TYR A 324 -12.17 13.81 24.16
N ALA A 325 -12.18 15.16 24.15
CA ALA A 325 -11.90 15.97 25.33
C ALA A 325 -12.80 15.61 26.53
N ALA A 326 -14.08 15.30 26.27
CA ALA A 326 -15.05 14.86 27.29
C ALA A 326 -14.65 13.54 27.99
N GLU A 327 -13.77 12.74 27.36
CA GLU A 327 -13.23 11.49 27.89
C GLU A 327 -11.81 11.66 28.48
N GLY A 328 -11.23 12.87 28.44
CA GLY A 328 -9.95 13.22 29.06
C GLY A 328 -8.71 13.07 28.17
N TYR A 329 -8.89 12.81 26.87
CA TYR A 329 -7.81 12.62 25.89
C TYR A 329 -8.17 13.22 24.51
N ASP A 330 -7.19 13.27 23.60
CA ASP A 330 -7.33 13.89 22.28
C ASP A 330 -7.56 12.88 21.15
N LEU A 331 -6.81 11.77 21.15
CA LEU A 331 -6.74 10.81 20.05
C LEU A 331 -6.63 9.36 20.55
N LEU A 332 -6.87 8.40 19.65
CA LEU A 332 -6.69 6.97 19.88
C LEU A 332 -5.47 6.43 19.10
N PRO A 333 -4.73 5.42 19.61
CA PRO A 333 -3.53 4.88 18.97
C PRO A 333 -3.82 3.89 17.82
N THR A 334 -5.03 3.94 17.26
CA THR A 334 -5.53 2.98 16.26
C THR A 334 -6.00 3.71 15.01
N ALA A 335 -6.40 2.97 13.97
CA ALA A 335 -6.98 3.53 12.75
C ALA A 335 -8.27 4.36 12.96
N ALA A 336 -8.82 4.41 14.18
CA ALA A 336 -9.88 5.37 14.55
C ALA A 336 -9.37 6.82 14.63
N SER A 337 -8.06 7.01 14.80
CA SER A 337 -7.35 8.29 14.66
C SER A 337 -6.08 8.06 13.84
N GLN A 338 -4.96 7.71 14.48
CA GLN A 338 -3.69 7.39 13.80
C GLN A 338 -3.00 6.24 14.55
N VAL A 339 -2.25 5.40 13.82
CA VAL A 339 -1.56 4.27 14.44
C VAL A 339 -0.33 4.76 15.20
N TYR A 340 -0.42 4.77 16.54
CA TYR A 340 0.66 5.20 17.44
C TYR A 340 1.19 4.02 18.25
N ARG A 341 2.51 3.77 18.21
CA ARG A 341 3.15 2.65 18.94
C ARG A 341 4.30 3.08 19.86
N GLY A 342 4.35 4.37 20.21
CA GLY A 342 5.39 4.89 21.09
C GLY A 342 6.81 4.79 20.53
N GLN A 343 7.78 4.89 21.44
CA GLN A 343 9.21 5.07 21.15
C GLN A 343 9.84 3.84 20.47
N GLY A 344 9.35 2.63 20.77
CA GLY A 344 9.91 1.39 20.21
C GLY A 344 9.74 1.24 18.69
N SER A 345 8.95 2.11 18.06
CA SER A 345 8.70 2.11 16.61
C SER A 345 9.43 3.23 15.86
N GLU A 346 10.17 4.09 16.56
CA GLU A 346 10.95 5.19 15.96
C GLU A 346 11.97 4.67 14.95
N HIS A 347 12.27 5.47 13.93
CA HIS A 347 13.21 5.08 12.89
C HIS A 347 13.97 6.30 12.36
N PRO A 348 15.31 6.25 12.20
CA PRO A 348 16.10 7.43 11.85
C PRO A 348 15.62 8.20 10.61
N LEU A 349 15.19 7.48 9.56
CA LEU A 349 14.67 8.10 8.34
C LEU A 349 13.35 8.86 8.54
N SER A 350 12.39 8.30 9.29
CA SER A 350 11.12 8.99 9.58
C SER A 350 11.31 10.09 10.61
N ASP A 351 12.21 9.91 11.58
CA ASP A 351 12.56 10.92 12.57
C ASP A 351 13.16 12.15 11.92
N ARG A 352 14.05 11.95 10.94
CA ARG A 352 14.57 13.02 10.09
C ARG A 352 13.45 13.74 9.33
N ALA A 353 12.48 13.01 8.78
CA ALA A 353 11.34 13.62 8.09
C ALA A 353 10.45 14.47 9.02
N VAL A 354 10.22 13.98 10.24
CA VAL A 354 9.50 14.72 11.30
C VAL A 354 10.26 16.00 11.64
N LEU A 355 11.57 15.90 11.90
CA LEU A 355 12.45 17.03 12.23
C LEU A 355 12.51 18.09 11.12
N GLU A 356 12.76 17.69 9.87
CA GLU A 356 12.87 18.62 8.73
C GLU A 356 11.54 19.31 8.39
N THR A 357 10.41 18.75 8.84
CA THR A 357 9.06 19.32 8.66
C THR A 357 8.44 19.85 9.94
N ARG A 358 9.23 20.01 11.01
CA ARG A 358 8.77 20.46 12.32
C ARG A 358 7.87 21.69 12.19
N GLY A 359 6.72 21.66 12.85
CA GLY A 359 5.75 22.76 12.83
C GLY A 359 5.02 23.02 11.51
N ILE A 360 5.38 22.38 10.39
CA ILE A 360 4.71 22.56 9.10
C ILE A 360 3.42 21.73 9.05
N VAL A 361 2.32 22.40 8.70
CA VAL A 361 0.98 21.81 8.54
C VAL A 361 0.33 22.23 7.22
N ALA A 362 -0.65 21.46 6.76
CA ALA A 362 -1.52 21.83 5.65
C ALA A 362 -2.73 22.63 6.14
N THR A 363 -2.99 23.78 5.51
CA THR A 363 -4.10 24.67 5.86
C THR A 363 -4.97 24.98 4.64
N TYR A 364 -6.25 25.23 4.88
CA TYR A 364 -7.19 25.76 3.89
C TYR A 364 -7.92 26.93 4.53
N ASN A 365 -7.86 28.11 3.90
CA ASN A 365 -8.34 29.37 4.48
C ASN A 365 -7.74 29.70 5.86
N GLY A 366 -6.45 29.39 6.06
CA GLY A 366 -5.72 29.68 7.30
C GLY A 366 -5.91 28.68 8.43
N GLU A 367 -6.87 27.76 8.31
CA GLU A 367 -7.17 26.74 9.32
C GLU A 367 -6.56 25.38 8.93
N PRO A 368 -6.06 24.57 9.88
CA PRO A 368 -5.64 23.20 9.60
C PRO A 368 -6.76 22.38 8.93
N ILE A 369 -6.41 21.65 7.89
CA ILE A 369 -7.35 20.75 7.18
C ILE A 369 -7.60 19.47 7.99
N ASP A 370 -8.70 18.77 7.73
CA ASP A 370 -8.81 17.36 8.12
C ASP A 370 -7.97 16.50 7.16
N ALA A 371 -6.67 16.38 7.47
CA ALA A 371 -5.67 15.73 6.63
C ALA A 371 -5.81 14.20 6.62
N LEU A 372 -6.96 13.70 6.14
CA LEU A 372 -7.22 12.28 6.00
C LEU A 372 -6.22 11.64 5.03
N TYR A 373 -5.84 10.39 5.28
CA TYR A 373 -4.99 9.61 4.42
C TYR A 373 -5.38 8.13 4.46
N THR A 374 -5.08 7.40 3.39
CA THR A 374 -5.46 5.99 3.22
C THR A 374 -4.26 5.19 2.73
N SER A 375 -4.15 3.92 3.13
CA SER A 375 -3.04 3.05 2.72
C SER A 375 -2.87 3.00 1.21
N THR A 376 -3.88 2.48 0.51
CA THR A 376 -3.85 2.28 -0.95
C THR A 376 -5.18 2.71 -1.55
N SER A 377 -5.17 3.61 -2.53
CA SER A 377 -6.40 4.15 -3.13
C SER A 377 -6.97 3.31 -4.27
N GLY A 378 -6.21 2.36 -4.82
CA GLY A 378 -6.62 1.63 -6.00
C GLY A 378 -6.53 2.47 -7.28
N GLY A 379 -5.67 3.49 -7.29
CA GLY A 379 -5.35 4.33 -8.43
C GLY A 379 -5.98 5.73 -8.46
N ARG A 380 -7.04 5.96 -7.68
CA ARG A 380 -7.72 7.27 -7.58
C ARG A 380 -8.32 7.44 -6.19
N THR A 381 -8.14 8.62 -5.58
CA THR A 381 -8.76 8.95 -4.29
C THR A 381 -10.23 9.29 -4.47
N GLU A 382 -11.01 9.34 -3.40
CA GLU A 382 -12.43 9.64 -3.42
C GLU A 382 -12.74 10.97 -2.73
N SER A 383 -13.80 11.64 -3.19
CA SER A 383 -14.31 12.85 -2.55
C SER A 383 -14.98 12.50 -1.21
N SER A 384 -14.75 13.33 -0.18
CA SER A 384 -15.14 12.98 1.21
C SER A 384 -16.63 12.72 1.40
N GLU A 385 -17.50 13.37 0.63
CA GLU A 385 -18.96 13.22 0.68
C GLU A 385 -19.44 11.79 0.42
N TYR A 386 -18.75 11.03 -0.43
CA TYR A 386 -19.15 9.65 -0.77
C TYR A 386 -18.78 8.63 0.33
N VAL A 387 -17.87 8.98 1.23
CA VAL A 387 -17.34 8.08 2.27
C VAL A 387 -17.77 8.50 3.67
N PHE A 388 -17.73 9.80 3.96
CA PHE A 388 -18.01 10.39 5.27
C PHE A 388 -19.30 11.23 5.30
N GLY A 389 -19.96 11.46 4.16
CA GLY A 389 -21.28 12.10 4.07
C GLY A 389 -21.27 13.63 4.01
N ALA A 390 -20.11 14.28 4.17
CA ALA A 390 -19.97 15.73 4.06
C ALA A 390 -18.87 16.11 3.07
N PRO A 391 -19.13 17.06 2.14
CA PRO A 391 -18.11 17.54 1.21
C PRO A 391 -17.08 18.41 1.94
N GLN A 392 -15.81 18.21 1.62
CA GLN A 392 -14.72 19.09 2.04
C GLN A 392 -14.03 19.65 0.79
N PRO A 393 -13.80 20.99 0.70
CA PRO A 393 -13.22 21.60 -0.49
C PRO A 393 -11.84 21.06 -0.88
N TYR A 394 -11.06 20.63 0.11
CA TYR A 394 -9.70 20.11 -0.07
C TYR A 394 -9.61 18.58 -0.17
N LEU A 395 -10.69 17.82 0.12
CA LEU A 395 -10.72 16.36 -0.01
C LEU A 395 -11.53 15.96 -1.25
N LYS A 396 -10.94 16.19 -2.42
CA LYS A 396 -11.52 15.83 -3.71
C LYS A 396 -10.83 14.64 -4.35
N SER A 397 -11.57 13.93 -5.20
CA SER A 397 -11.06 12.79 -5.94
C SER A 397 -9.97 13.21 -6.94
N VAL A 398 -8.75 12.68 -6.75
CA VAL A 398 -7.59 12.92 -7.61
C VAL A 398 -6.97 11.61 -8.08
N LEU A 399 -6.41 11.62 -9.29
CA LEU A 399 -5.69 10.48 -9.84
C LEU A 399 -4.38 10.29 -9.07
N VAL A 400 -4.05 9.07 -8.68
CA VAL A 400 -2.77 8.76 -8.03
C VAL A 400 -1.73 8.45 -9.09
N ALA A 401 -1.35 9.46 -9.87
CA ALA A 401 -0.32 9.34 -10.89
C ALA A 401 0.36 10.70 -11.12
N PRO A 402 1.62 10.72 -11.60
CA PRO A 402 2.33 11.96 -11.93
C PRO A 402 1.56 12.78 -12.98
N VAL A 403 1.76 14.09 -13.00
CA VAL A 403 1.25 14.96 -14.07
C VAL A 403 1.89 14.52 -15.41
N PRO A 404 1.16 14.51 -16.54
CA PRO A 404 1.66 14.00 -17.83
C PRO A 404 3.01 14.53 -18.31
N GLN A 405 3.42 15.72 -17.86
CA GLN A 405 4.65 16.40 -18.29
C GLN A 405 5.95 15.75 -17.78
N VAL A 406 5.92 14.93 -16.72
CA VAL A 406 7.13 14.29 -16.14
C VAL A 406 7.53 13.00 -16.89
N ARG A 407 6.75 12.56 -17.90
CA ARG A 407 6.67 11.15 -18.29
C ARG A 407 7.43 10.70 -19.54
N ALA A 408 7.90 11.57 -20.43
CA ALA A 408 8.41 11.09 -21.72
C ALA A 408 9.80 10.44 -21.59
N GLY A 409 9.88 9.10 -21.67
CA GLY A 409 11.12 8.35 -21.94
C GLY A 409 11.91 7.81 -20.74
N ARG A 410 11.53 8.15 -19.50
CA ARG A 410 12.35 7.85 -18.30
C ARG A 410 12.44 6.36 -17.94
N TRP A 411 11.46 5.56 -18.34
CA TRP A 411 11.33 4.15 -17.93
C TRP A 411 11.37 3.16 -19.09
N ILE A 412 11.82 3.63 -20.25
CA ILE A 412 11.80 2.83 -21.47
C ILE A 412 13.13 2.10 -21.60
N VAL A 413 13.06 0.78 -21.54
CA VAL A 413 14.13 -0.07 -22.06
C VAL A 413 13.87 -0.23 -23.55
N SER A 414 14.85 0.15 -24.38
CA SER A 414 14.80 -0.02 -25.83
C SER A 414 15.86 -1.01 -26.25
N SER A 415 15.53 -1.89 -27.19
CA SER A 415 16.49 -2.86 -27.71
C SER A 415 16.17 -3.29 -29.14
N GLN A 416 16.75 -4.40 -29.60
CA GLN A 416 16.57 -4.90 -30.96
C GLN A 416 15.12 -5.33 -31.21
N SER A 417 14.64 -5.04 -32.42
CA SER A 417 13.34 -5.50 -32.88
C SER A 417 13.37 -6.99 -33.18
N VAL A 418 12.36 -7.70 -32.69
CA VAL A 418 12.09 -9.09 -33.04
C VAL A 418 10.72 -9.14 -33.70
N GLU A 419 10.66 -9.70 -34.90
CA GLU A 419 9.40 -9.92 -35.58
C GLU A 419 8.51 -10.89 -34.78
N HIS A 420 7.22 -10.59 -34.74
CA HIS A 420 6.24 -11.53 -34.23
C HIS A 420 5.87 -12.54 -35.32
N TRP A 421 6.27 -13.80 -35.13
CA TRP A 421 5.92 -14.89 -36.02
C TRP A 421 4.78 -15.73 -35.43
N GLN A 422 3.79 -16.02 -36.27
CA GLN A 422 2.67 -16.89 -35.93
C GLN A 422 2.90 -18.27 -36.54
N ASP A 423 2.73 -19.30 -35.72
CA ASP A 423 2.68 -20.69 -36.14
C ASP A 423 1.48 -21.36 -35.44
N PRO A 424 0.56 -22.01 -36.18
CA PRO A 424 -0.60 -22.67 -35.58
C PRO A 424 -0.26 -23.74 -34.54
N GLU A 425 0.93 -24.34 -34.64
CA GLU A 425 1.41 -25.43 -33.80
C GLU A 425 2.37 -24.93 -32.70
N VAL A 426 2.95 -23.72 -32.85
CA VAL A 426 3.92 -23.12 -31.91
C VAL A 426 3.56 -21.69 -31.50
N ARG A 427 3.01 -21.53 -30.28
CA ARG A 427 2.55 -20.23 -29.76
C ARG A 427 3.64 -19.23 -29.35
N LEU A 428 4.82 -19.70 -28.96
CA LEU A 428 5.88 -18.87 -28.35
C LEU A 428 7.12 -18.79 -29.24
N LEU A 429 6.94 -18.86 -30.56
CA LEU A 429 8.02 -19.04 -31.52
C LEU A 429 9.12 -17.97 -31.45
N ALA A 430 8.73 -16.69 -31.38
CA ALA A 430 9.69 -15.58 -31.25
C ALA A 430 10.48 -15.64 -29.93
N ARG A 431 9.79 -16.01 -28.85
CA ARG A 431 10.37 -16.21 -27.51
C ARG A 431 11.36 -17.36 -27.49
N ASP A 432 10.95 -18.51 -28.02
CA ASP A 432 11.75 -19.74 -28.06
C ASP A 432 13.00 -19.53 -28.92
N TRP A 433 12.86 -18.86 -30.09
CA TRP A 433 13.99 -18.49 -30.94
C TRP A 433 14.98 -17.57 -30.21
N ALA A 434 14.50 -16.51 -29.53
CA ALA A 434 15.35 -15.58 -28.80
C ALA A 434 16.15 -16.27 -27.68
N LEU A 435 15.50 -17.18 -26.94
CA LEU A 435 16.16 -17.98 -25.90
C LEU A 435 17.27 -18.88 -26.48
N LEU A 436 17.00 -19.54 -27.61
CA LEU A 436 18.01 -20.36 -28.29
C LEU A 436 19.17 -19.51 -28.82
N ARG A 437 18.90 -18.29 -29.31
CA ARG A 437 19.93 -17.33 -29.74
C ARG A 437 20.86 -16.95 -28.59
N VAL A 438 20.32 -16.57 -27.43
CA VAL A 438 21.17 -16.21 -26.26
C VAL A 438 21.93 -17.40 -25.70
N LEU A 439 21.42 -18.62 -25.89
CA LEU A 439 22.11 -19.87 -25.57
C LEU A 439 23.17 -20.27 -26.62
N GLY A 440 23.39 -19.48 -27.67
CA GLY A 440 24.41 -19.71 -28.69
C GLY A 440 24.08 -20.81 -29.69
N PHE A 441 22.80 -21.05 -29.98
CA PHE A 441 22.41 -21.90 -31.11
C PHE A 441 22.63 -21.18 -32.44
N THR A 442 23.17 -21.90 -33.43
CA THR A 442 23.34 -21.37 -34.79
C THR A 442 21.98 -21.21 -35.47
N LEU A 443 21.49 -19.98 -35.51
CA LEU A 443 20.21 -19.59 -36.09
C LEU A 443 20.37 -18.32 -36.93
N PRO A 444 19.57 -18.10 -37.99
CA PRO A 444 19.59 -16.84 -38.74
C PRO A 444 19.33 -15.64 -37.81
N GLU A 445 19.90 -14.47 -38.11
CA GLU A 445 19.71 -13.26 -37.28
C GLU A 445 18.31 -12.65 -37.43
N ARG A 446 17.78 -12.69 -38.65
CA ARG A 446 16.44 -12.18 -39.00
C ARG A 446 15.72 -13.21 -39.87
N PRO A 447 15.23 -14.31 -39.28
CA PRO A 447 14.48 -15.29 -40.05
C PRO A 447 13.12 -14.71 -40.44
N GLY A 448 12.73 -14.82 -41.71
CA GLY A 448 11.34 -14.54 -42.12
C GLY A 448 10.40 -15.67 -41.69
N ALA A 449 9.09 -15.42 -41.68
CA ALA A 449 8.08 -16.41 -41.25
C ALA A 449 8.21 -17.79 -41.96
N ALA A 450 8.57 -17.78 -43.25
CA ALA A 450 8.78 -18.98 -44.05
C ALA A 450 9.92 -19.90 -43.52
N TYR A 451 10.89 -19.35 -42.80
CA TYR A 451 11.96 -20.14 -42.19
C TYR A 451 11.40 -21.18 -41.23
N PHE A 452 10.42 -20.79 -40.41
CA PHE A 452 9.87 -21.61 -39.34
C PHE A 452 8.91 -22.68 -39.86
N THR A 453 8.14 -22.37 -40.90
CA THR A 453 7.22 -23.33 -41.54
C THR A 453 7.94 -24.29 -42.50
N SER A 454 9.15 -23.96 -42.93
CA SER A 454 9.99 -24.83 -43.75
C SER A 454 10.53 -26.01 -42.95
N LEU A 455 10.84 -27.11 -43.66
CA LEU A 455 11.39 -28.32 -43.06
C LEU A 455 12.78 -28.10 -42.48
N ALA A 456 13.05 -28.72 -41.33
CA ALA A 456 14.38 -28.78 -40.74
C ALA A 456 15.28 -29.74 -41.53
N THR A 457 16.54 -29.37 -41.73
CA THR A 457 17.54 -30.25 -42.37
C THR A 457 18.27 -31.11 -41.33
N ALA A 458 18.80 -32.27 -41.75
CA ALA A 458 19.55 -33.16 -40.87
C ALA A 458 20.77 -32.48 -40.25
N ARG A 459 21.42 -31.59 -41.00
CA ARG A 459 22.55 -30.79 -40.53
C ARG A 459 22.12 -29.82 -39.42
N GLU A 460 21.02 -29.11 -39.58
CA GLU A 460 20.49 -28.20 -38.57
C GLU A 460 20.14 -28.93 -37.27
N VAL A 461 19.36 -30.01 -37.37
CA VAL A 461 18.99 -30.83 -36.21
C VAL A 461 20.22 -31.35 -35.48
N THR A 462 21.22 -31.85 -36.20
CA THR A 462 22.49 -32.32 -35.62
C THR A 462 23.22 -31.20 -34.86
N LEU A 463 23.32 -29.99 -35.43
CA LEU A 463 23.95 -28.85 -34.78
C LEU A 463 23.20 -28.42 -33.51
N TRP A 464 21.86 -28.41 -33.56
CA TRP A 464 21.03 -28.04 -32.41
C TRP A 464 21.15 -29.07 -31.28
N LEU A 465 21.01 -30.36 -31.57
CA LEU A 465 21.14 -31.42 -30.55
C LEU A 465 22.53 -31.43 -29.91
N ASN A 466 23.60 -31.26 -30.70
CA ASN A 466 24.96 -31.15 -30.16
C ASN A 466 25.15 -29.95 -29.24
N ARG A 467 24.54 -28.79 -29.58
CA ARG A 467 24.58 -27.61 -28.70
C ARG A 467 23.81 -27.86 -27.41
N ALA A 468 22.64 -28.49 -27.49
CA ALA A 468 21.83 -28.85 -26.33
C ALA A 468 22.60 -29.79 -25.39
N ALA A 469 23.26 -30.82 -25.91
CA ALA A 469 24.07 -31.74 -25.12
C ALA A 469 25.20 -31.03 -24.37
N ARG A 470 25.94 -30.14 -25.05
CA ARG A 470 27.00 -29.33 -24.43
C ARG A 470 26.48 -28.45 -23.30
N LEU A 471 25.28 -27.88 -23.43
CA LEU A 471 24.66 -27.07 -22.38
C LEU A 471 24.17 -27.93 -21.20
N ALA A 472 23.73 -29.15 -21.47
CA ALA A 472 23.18 -30.06 -20.47
C ALA A 472 24.23 -30.89 -19.71
N THR A 473 25.53 -30.72 -20.02
CA THR A 473 26.68 -31.50 -19.52
C THR A 473 26.62 -33.01 -19.79
N ALA A 474 25.68 -33.47 -20.59
CA ALA A 474 25.75 -34.78 -21.21
C ALA A 474 26.90 -34.76 -22.23
N GLY A 475 27.73 -35.82 -22.27
CA GLY A 475 28.85 -35.92 -23.22
C GLY A 475 28.44 -35.83 -24.69
N GLN A 476 29.36 -36.09 -25.62
CA GLN A 476 29.06 -36.04 -27.06
C GLN A 476 27.80 -36.85 -27.38
N SER A 477 26.77 -36.18 -27.93
CA SER A 477 25.58 -36.85 -28.46
C SER A 477 26.03 -37.86 -29.52
N GLU A 478 25.50 -39.09 -29.46
CA GLU A 478 25.64 -40.02 -30.58
C GLU A 478 25.14 -39.32 -31.87
N ARG A 479 25.83 -39.59 -33.00
CA ARG A 479 25.46 -38.98 -34.28
C ARG A 479 24.04 -39.39 -34.61
N PRO A 480 23.12 -38.44 -34.88
CA PRO A 480 21.75 -38.77 -35.23
C PRO A 480 21.73 -39.63 -36.51
N THR A 481 21.15 -40.83 -36.45
CA THR A 481 20.95 -41.68 -37.63
C THR A 481 19.51 -41.58 -38.14
N GLY A 482 19.36 -41.29 -39.44
CA GLY A 482 18.23 -41.67 -40.32
C GLY A 482 16.81 -41.11 -40.09
N THR A 483 16.33 -40.95 -38.85
CA THR A 483 14.90 -40.71 -38.56
C THR A 483 14.61 -39.46 -37.72
N VAL A 484 15.64 -38.67 -37.37
CA VAL A 484 15.53 -37.48 -36.51
C VAL A 484 14.84 -36.27 -37.14
N LEU A 485 14.39 -36.39 -38.39
CA LEU A 485 13.62 -35.36 -39.10
C LEU A 485 12.11 -35.50 -38.90
N ARG A 486 11.67 -36.46 -38.10
CA ARG A 486 10.28 -36.65 -37.69
C ARG A 486 10.17 -36.63 -36.17
N LEU A 487 8.97 -36.39 -35.67
CA LEU A 487 8.72 -36.24 -34.23
C LEU A 487 9.19 -37.47 -33.43
N GLU A 488 8.90 -38.66 -33.95
CA GLU A 488 9.25 -39.96 -33.36
C GLU A 488 10.76 -40.23 -33.26
N GLY A 489 11.58 -39.62 -34.12
CA GLY A 489 13.04 -39.71 -34.03
C GLY A 489 13.67 -38.54 -33.28
N PHE A 490 13.13 -37.33 -33.46
CA PHE A 490 13.67 -36.11 -32.86
C PHE A 490 13.49 -36.07 -31.35
N VAL A 491 12.31 -36.46 -30.84
CA VAL A 491 12.02 -36.36 -29.40
C VAL A 491 12.92 -37.29 -28.56
N PRO A 492 13.09 -38.58 -28.91
CA PRO A 492 14.09 -39.42 -28.24
C PRO A 492 15.51 -38.86 -28.34
N ALA A 493 15.92 -38.38 -29.52
CA ALA A 493 17.25 -37.79 -29.71
C ALA A 493 17.46 -36.51 -28.88
N LEU A 494 16.43 -35.68 -28.74
CA LEU A 494 16.43 -34.51 -27.87
C LEU A 494 16.60 -34.88 -26.41
N LEU A 495 15.84 -35.87 -25.91
CA LEU A 495 15.99 -36.33 -24.54
C LEU A 495 17.35 -36.98 -24.31
N ALA A 496 17.86 -37.76 -25.27
CA ALA A 496 19.21 -38.31 -25.20
C ALA A 496 20.27 -37.20 -25.14
N ALA A 497 20.12 -36.14 -25.94
CA ALA A 497 21.01 -34.97 -25.87
C ALA A 497 20.94 -34.27 -24.51
N LEU A 498 19.75 -34.14 -23.91
CA LEU A 498 19.58 -33.41 -22.66
C LEU A 498 19.92 -34.24 -21.40
N TYR A 499 19.73 -35.55 -21.42
CA TYR A 499 19.79 -36.39 -20.22
C TYR A 499 20.77 -37.58 -20.36
N GLY A 500 21.28 -37.86 -21.55
CA GLY A 500 22.11 -39.04 -21.82
C GLY A 500 21.34 -40.34 -21.61
N ALA A 501 22.03 -41.36 -21.09
CA ALA A 501 21.44 -42.68 -20.81
C ALA A 501 20.31 -42.61 -19.76
N GLU A 502 20.38 -41.69 -18.81
CA GLU A 502 19.45 -41.57 -17.69
C GLU A 502 18.25 -40.66 -18.02
N SER A 503 17.68 -40.83 -19.21
CA SER A 503 16.51 -40.07 -19.65
C SER A 503 15.29 -40.33 -18.75
N PRO A 504 14.55 -39.29 -18.31
CA PRO A 504 13.31 -39.43 -17.56
C PRO A 504 12.23 -40.26 -18.27
N ALA A 505 12.34 -40.40 -19.60
CA ALA A 505 11.47 -41.27 -20.39
C ALA A 505 11.51 -42.74 -19.92
N ARG A 506 12.58 -43.18 -19.24
CA ARG A 506 12.67 -44.52 -18.64
C ARG A 506 11.68 -44.76 -17.49
N LEU A 507 11.19 -43.69 -16.88
CA LEU A 507 10.18 -43.76 -15.82
C LEU A 507 8.76 -43.86 -16.38
N VAL A 508 8.59 -43.82 -17.70
CA VAL A 508 7.29 -43.94 -18.37
C VAL A 508 7.12 -45.39 -18.80
N THR A 509 6.18 -46.08 -18.17
CA THR A 509 5.83 -47.46 -18.53
C THR A 509 5.12 -47.51 -19.89
N PRO A 510 5.06 -48.68 -20.57
CA PRO A 510 4.24 -48.84 -21.77
C PRO A 510 2.77 -48.46 -21.56
N GLU A 511 2.22 -48.75 -20.39
CA GLU A 511 0.85 -48.41 -19.98
C GLU A 511 0.69 -46.89 -19.81
N ASP A 512 1.64 -46.22 -19.14
CA ASP A 512 1.65 -44.76 -19.05
C ASP A 512 1.73 -44.12 -20.44
N ALA A 513 2.57 -44.67 -21.32
CA ALA A 513 2.70 -44.16 -22.67
C ALA A 513 1.40 -44.28 -23.47
N ARG A 514 0.67 -45.40 -23.35
CA ARG A 514 -0.67 -45.55 -23.95
C ARG A 514 -1.68 -44.59 -23.34
N TYR A 515 -1.64 -44.37 -22.03
CA TYR A 515 -2.54 -43.42 -21.35
C TYR A 515 -2.33 -41.98 -21.84
N TRP A 516 -1.08 -41.50 -21.84
CA TRP A 516 -0.75 -40.12 -22.21
C TRP A 516 -0.85 -39.83 -23.70
N LEU A 517 -0.57 -40.82 -24.56
CA LEU A 517 -0.69 -40.67 -26.02
C LEU A 517 -2.09 -41.00 -26.54
N GLY A 518 -2.94 -41.65 -25.73
CA GLY A 518 -4.29 -42.04 -26.09
C GLY A 518 -4.34 -42.93 -27.33
N THR A 519 -5.32 -42.69 -28.21
CA THR A 519 -5.53 -43.47 -29.46
C THR A 519 -4.38 -43.34 -30.45
N GLU A 520 -3.52 -42.34 -30.30
CA GLU A 520 -2.39 -42.09 -31.20
C GLU A 520 -1.17 -42.95 -30.87
N ALA A 521 -1.13 -43.61 -29.71
CA ALA A 521 0.02 -44.36 -29.22
C ALA A 521 0.55 -45.39 -30.24
N GLU A 522 -0.37 -46.10 -30.91
CA GLU A 522 -0.02 -47.18 -31.86
C GLU A 522 0.50 -46.66 -33.21
N ARG A 523 0.42 -45.35 -33.48
CA ARG A 523 1.00 -44.73 -34.69
C ARG A 523 2.52 -44.52 -34.57
N PHE A 524 3.05 -44.59 -33.35
CA PHE A 524 4.47 -44.38 -33.08
C PHE A 524 5.17 -45.70 -32.82
N PRO A 525 6.45 -45.84 -33.22
CA PRO A 525 7.20 -47.05 -32.94
C PRO A 525 7.40 -47.22 -31.42
N PRO A 526 7.35 -48.45 -30.87
CA PRO A 526 7.37 -48.71 -29.43
C PRO A 526 8.48 -47.98 -28.66
N GLU A 527 9.67 -47.87 -29.26
CA GLU A 527 10.85 -47.22 -28.70
C GLU A 527 10.70 -45.69 -28.53
N ALA A 528 9.84 -45.04 -29.33
CA ALA A 528 9.64 -43.58 -29.27
C ALA A 528 8.54 -43.18 -28.27
N ARG A 529 7.60 -44.09 -27.96
CA ARG A 529 6.40 -43.79 -27.16
C ARG A 529 6.72 -43.24 -25.76
N PRO A 530 7.67 -43.79 -24.98
CA PRO A 530 7.96 -43.27 -23.65
C PRO A 530 8.45 -41.81 -23.66
N ALA A 531 9.28 -41.46 -24.65
CA ALA A 531 9.81 -40.11 -24.81
C ALA A 531 8.74 -39.09 -25.21
N LEU A 532 7.86 -39.47 -26.15
CA LEU A 532 6.72 -38.63 -26.55
C LEU A 532 5.74 -38.42 -25.40
N ALA A 533 5.39 -39.50 -24.69
CA ALA A 533 4.49 -39.46 -23.54
C ALA A 533 5.05 -38.61 -22.40
N TYR A 534 6.36 -38.70 -22.13
CA TYR A 534 7.03 -37.82 -21.18
C TYR A 534 6.84 -36.34 -21.54
N LEU A 535 7.12 -35.94 -22.79
CA LEU A 535 6.96 -34.54 -23.19
C LEU A 535 5.49 -34.06 -23.18
N VAL A 536 4.51 -34.95 -23.42
CA VAL A 536 3.09 -34.63 -23.27
C VAL A 536 2.72 -34.40 -21.81
N ARG A 537 3.19 -35.28 -20.91
CA ARG A 537 2.97 -35.16 -19.46
C ARG A 537 3.54 -33.86 -18.90
N GLU A 538 4.73 -33.45 -19.36
CA GLU A 538 5.37 -32.19 -18.94
C GLU A 538 4.79 -30.95 -19.67
N ASN A 539 3.74 -31.11 -20.48
CA ASN A 539 3.11 -30.04 -21.27
C ASN A 539 4.07 -29.32 -22.24
N ILE A 540 5.13 -30.01 -22.68
CA ILE A 540 6.10 -29.53 -23.66
C ILE A 540 5.61 -29.84 -25.08
N LEU A 541 5.14 -31.07 -25.30
CA LEU A 541 4.53 -31.53 -26.55
C LEU A 541 3.01 -31.50 -26.41
N ARG A 542 2.33 -30.81 -27.32
CA ARG A 542 0.86 -30.76 -27.30
C ARG A 542 0.25 -32.04 -27.88
N PRO A 543 -0.84 -32.57 -27.31
CA PRO A 543 -1.54 -33.72 -27.89
C PRO A 543 -1.97 -33.52 -29.35
N THR A 544 -2.34 -32.30 -29.75
CA THR A 544 -2.70 -31.98 -31.14
C THR A 544 -1.55 -32.17 -32.13
N ALA A 545 -0.30 -32.04 -31.69
CA ALA A 545 0.87 -32.28 -32.54
C ALA A 545 1.07 -33.78 -32.83
N LEU A 546 0.49 -34.68 -32.02
CA LEU A 546 0.54 -36.13 -32.24
C LEU A 546 -0.28 -36.55 -33.48
N LEU A 547 -1.30 -35.77 -33.84
CA LEU A 547 -2.14 -36.02 -35.02
C LEU A 547 -1.38 -35.90 -36.35
N ASN A 548 -0.19 -35.29 -36.31
CA ASN A 548 0.71 -35.08 -37.45
C ASN A 548 1.82 -36.15 -37.55
N ALA A 549 1.64 -37.31 -36.91
CA ALA A 549 2.60 -38.41 -36.91
C ALA A 549 3.13 -38.74 -38.32
N GLY A 550 4.45 -38.95 -38.46
CA GLY A 550 5.08 -39.28 -39.73
C GLY A 550 5.37 -38.09 -40.66
N ARG A 551 4.91 -36.87 -40.36
CA ARG A 551 5.27 -35.66 -41.12
C ARG A 551 6.70 -35.23 -40.78
N PRO A 552 7.49 -34.75 -41.78
CA PRO A 552 8.76 -34.11 -41.50
C PRO A 552 8.60 -32.87 -40.61
N LEU A 553 9.53 -32.67 -39.68
CA LEU A 553 9.54 -31.56 -38.74
C LEU A 553 9.80 -30.25 -39.47
N THR A 554 8.95 -29.26 -39.20
CA THR A 554 9.28 -27.88 -39.50
C THR A 554 10.31 -27.36 -38.50
N ARG A 555 11.07 -26.33 -38.88
CA ARG A 555 12.02 -25.68 -37.97
C ARG A 555 11.32 -25.12 -36.74
N GLY A 556 10.12 -24.57 -36.90
CA GLY A 556 9.33 -24.02 -35.80
C GLY A 556 9.05 -25.06 -34.72
N ILE A 557 8.58 -26.25 -35.10
CA ILE A 557 8.28 -27.33 -34.15
C ILE A 557 9.57 -27.79 -33.47
N ALA A 558 10.63 -28.04 -34.23
CA ALA A 558 11.91 -28.51 -33.67
C ALA A 558 12.50 -27.52 -32.66
N LEU A 559 12.56 -26.23 -33.02
CA LEU A 559 13.06 -25.17 -32.15
C LEU A 559 12.18 -24.95 -30.91
N GLY A 560 10.85 -24.98 -31.07
CA GLY A 560 9.92 -24.84 -29.96
C GLY A 560 10.00 -26.00 -28.96
N LEU A 561 10.15 -27.24 -29.43
CA LEU A 561 10.36 -28.39 -28.54
C LEU A 561 11.70 -28.29 -27.82
N LEU A 562 12.76 -27.96 -28.56
CA LEU A 562 14.12 -27.80 -28.04
C LEU A 562 14.19 -26.72 -26.93
N ALA A 563 13.67 -25.53 -27.18
CA ALA A 563 13.66 -24.42 -26.21
C ALA A 563 12.87 -24.79 -24.94
N ARG A 564 11.67 -25.35 -25.10
CA ARG A 564 10.83 -25.74 -23.95
C ARG A 564 11.43 -26.88 -23.12
N SER A 565 12.12 -27.83 -23.78
CA SER A 565 12.79 -28.93 -23.09
C SER A 565 14.03 -28.47 -22.32
N LEU A 566 14.80 -27.52 -22.89
CA LEU A 566 15.90 -26.86 -22.16
C LEU A 566 15.38 -26.09 -20.94
N LEU A 567 14.30 -25.31 -21.10
CA LEU A 567 13.68 -24.57 -19.99
C LEU A 567 13.15 -25.51 -18.90
N ALA A 568 12.52 -26.62 -19.26
CA ALA A 568 12.04 -27.63 -18.31
C ALA A 568 13.18 -28.27 -17.50
N ARG A 569 14.39 -28.32 -18.08
CA ARG A 569 15.63 -28.73 -17.40
C ARG A 569 16.29 -27.58 -16.60
N GLY A 570 15.74 -26.38 -16.64
CA GLY A 570 16.32 -25.19 -15.98
C GLY A 570 17.46 -24.55 -16.76
N ILE A 571 17.48 -24.68 -18.10
CA ILE A 571 18.54 -24.15 -18.98
C ILE A 571 17.94 -23.09 -19.94
N PRO A 572 18.40 -21.82 -19.89
CA PRO A 572 19.24 -21.27 -18.83
C PRO A 572 18.45 -21.15 -17.52
N ALA A 573 19.17 -20.96 -16.41
CA ALA A 573 18.55 -20.60 -15.15
C ALA A 573 17.99 -19.17 -15.24
N LEU A 574 16.71 -19.06 -15.61
CA LEU A 574 16.01 -17.78 -15.67
C LEU A 574 15.79 -17.22 -14.26
N GLN A 575 16.04 -15.93 -14.09
CA GLN A 575 15.82 -15.23 -12.83
C GLN A 575 14.50 -14.48 -12.89
N SER A 576 13.64 -14.67 -11.89
CA SER A 576 12.34 -14.02 -11.81
C SER A 576 12.22 -13.15 -10.56
N GLY A 577 11.58 -11.99 -10.71
CA GLY A 577 11.39 -11.07 -9.59
C GLY A 577 10.48 -9.90 -9.91
N THR A 578 10.38 -8.97 -8.96
CA THR A 578 9.61 -7.73 -9.13
C THR A 578 10.55 -6.58 -9.47
N ALA A 579 10.34 -5.92 -10.62
CA ALA A 579 11.15 -4.80 -11.04
C ALA A 579 10.85 -3.54 -10.21
N ARG A 580 11.86 -2.69 -10.04
CA ARG A 580 11.73 -1.28 -9.65
C ARG A 580 11.58 -0.41 -10.91
N PRO A 581 11.19 0.88 -10.78
CA PRO A 581 11.18 1.76 -11.94
C PRO A 581 12.55 1.77 -12.60
N TYR A 582 12.58 1.60 -13.93
CA TYR A 582 13.82 1.69 -14.68
C TYR A 582 14.31 3.14 -14.66
N ASP A 583 15.56 3.34 -14.26
CA ASP A 583 16.13 4.68 -14.07
C ASP A 583 16.85 5.22 -15.32
N GLY A 584 16.81 4.48 -16.43
CA GLY A 584 17.53 4.77 -17.67
C GLY A 584 18.94 4.19 -17.73
N THR A 585 19.45 3.64 -16.63
CA THR A 585 20.82 3.09 -16.54
C THR A 585 20.84 1.60 -16.24
N ALA A 586 20.00 1.14 -15.32
CA ALA A 586 20.01 -0.24 -14.88
C ALA A 586 18.62 -0.75 -14.46
N LEU A 587 18.39 -2.03 -14.75
CA LEU A 587 17.23 -2.77 -14.30
C LEU A 587 17.47 -3.25 -12.87
N THR A 588 16.71 -2.74 -11.91
CA THR A 588 16.75 -3.21 -10.51
C THR A 588 15.59 -4.17 -10.27
N VAL A 589 15.87 -5.39 -9.80
CA VAL A 589 14.87 -6.43 -9.53
C VAL A 589 15.06 -6.99 -8.14
N ARG A 590 13.94 -7.12 -7.42
CA ARG A 590 13.87 -7.89 -6.17
C ARG A 590 13.55 -9.35 -6.48
N LEU A 591 14.48 -10.25 -6.19
CA LEU A 591 14.34 -11.68 -6.43
C LEU A 591 13.60 -12.35 -5.25
N GLY A 592 12.57 -13.15 -5.54
CA GLY A 592 11.83 -13.91 -4.53
C GLY A 592 11.13 -13.07 -3.44
N LYS A 593 10.96 -13.65 -2.24
CA LYS A 593 10.35 -13.00 -1.06
C LYS A 593 11.36 -12.28 -0.16
N GLY A 594 12.64 -12.26 -0.54
CA GLY A 594 13.71 -11.60 0.22
C GLY A 594 13.69 -10.08 0.12
N LYS A 595 14.58 -9.42 0.86
CA LYS A 595 14.79 -7.96 0.79
C LYS A 595 15.89 -7.56 -0.21
N ASP A 596 16.66 -8.52 -0.71
CA ASP A 596 17.82 -8.24 -1.57
C ASP A 596 17.37 -7.82 -2.96
N GLU A 597 17.91 -6.69 -3.41
CA GLU A 597 17.72 -6.16 -4.76
C GLU A 597 19.01 -6.34 -5.54
N GLN A 598 18.88 -6.80 -6.77
CA GLN A 598 19.98 -6.94 -7.70
C GLN A 598 19.79 -5.96 -8.86
N ARG A 599 20.90 -5.49 -9.40
CA ARG A 599 20.93 -4.41 -10.40
C ARG A 599 21.73 -4.88 -11.61
N TRP A 600 21.10 -4.82 -12.78
CA TRP A 600 21.70 -5.28 -14.04
C TRP A 600 21.70 -4.19 -15.10
N THR A 601 22.70 -4.25 -15.98
CA THR A 601 22.69 -3.46 -17.21
C THR A 601 21.95 -4.26 -18.29
N VAL A 602 20.95 -3.65 -18.93
CA VAL A 602 20.29 -4.25 -20.09
C VAL A 602 21.13 -4.00 -21.32
N ALA A 603 21.50 -5.07 -22.04
CA ALA A 603 22.30 -4.95 -23.24
C ALA A 603 21.49 -4.23 -24.35
N PRO A 604 22.13 -3.39 -25.19
CA PRO A 604 21.44 -2.73 -26.30
C PRO A 604 20.82 -3.69 -27.32
N ASP A 605 21.32 -4.92 -27.37
CA ASP A 605 20.85 -6.05 -28.19
C ASP A 605 20.11 -7.12 -27.36
N ALA A 606 19.56 -6.78 -26.20
CA ALA A 606 18.69 -7.68 -25.46
C ALA A 606 17.39 -8.01 -26.23
N TYR A 607 16.92 -9.24 -26.12
CA TYR A 607 15.59 -9.59 -26.61
C TYR A 607 14.54 -9.22 -25.56
N LEU A 608 13.61 -8.33 -25.92
CA LEU A 608 12.57 -7.84 -25.01
C LEU A 608 11.21 -8.46 -25.37
N PHE A 609 10.50 -8.89 -24.34
CA PHE A 609 9.16 -9.44 -24.45
C PHE A 609 8.23 -8.80 -23.43
N ARG A 610 6.95 -8.74 -23.78
CA ARG A 610 5.90 -8.26 -22.89
C ARG A 610 4.70 -9.20 -22.88
N THR A 611 4.19 -9.47 -21.70
CA THR A 611 3.03 -10.33 -21.52
C THR A 611 1.72 -9.54 -21.70
N PHE A 612 0.83 -10.03 -22.56
CA PHE A 612 -0.51 -9.50 -22.80
C PHE A 612 -1.53 -10.64 -22.83
N GLY A 613 -2.55 -10.60 -21.96
CA GLY A 613 -3.61 -11.63 -21.98
C GLY A 613 -3.14 -13.07 -21.75
N GLY A 614 -1.94 -13.27 -21.19
CA GLY A 614 -1.31 -14.58 -21.04
C GLY A 614 -0.38 -15.00 -22.19
N GLU A 615 -0.25 -14.18 -23.24
CA GLU A 615 0.70 -14.37 -24.34
C GLU A 615 1.95 -13.52 -24.14
N CYS A 616 3.11 -14.02 -24.57
CA CYS A 616 4.40 -13.34 -24.46
C CYS A 616 4.82 -12.85 -25.86
N LEU A 617 4.71 -11.53 -26.10
CA LEU A 617 4.94 -10.91 -27.40
C LEU A 617 6.29 -10.18 -27.45
N PRO A 618 7.06 -10.29 -28.54
CA PRO A 618 8.27 -9.50 -28.71
C PRO A 618 7.94 -8.01 -28.80
N VAL A 619 8.78 -7.16 -28.22
CA VAL A 619 8.64 -5.70 -28.27
C VAL A 619 10.01 -5.04 -28.52
N GLU A 620 10.02 -3.93 -29.24
CA GLU A 620 11.24 -3.12 -29.41
C GLU A 620 11.56 -2.29 -28.16
N ARG A 621 10.50 -1.96 -27.42
CA ARG A 621 10.53 -1.07 -26.27
C ARG A 621 9.57 -1.56 -25.23
N VAL A 622 10.02 -1.59 -23.99
CA VAL A 622 9.19 -1.91 -22.83
C VAL A 622 9.34 -0.86 -21.76
N GLU A 623 8.20 -0.41 -21.26
CA GLU A 623 8.13 0.55 -20.16
C GLU A 623 8.08 -0.24 -18.84
N ILE A 624 9.06 -0.02 -17.97
CA ILE A 624 9.19 -0.69 -16.67
C ILE A 624 9.08 0.37 -15.59
N ILE A 625 7.87 0.53 -15.08
CA ILE A 625 7.56 1.62 -14.16
C ILE A 625 7.74 1.20 -12.69
N GLY A 626 7.89 -0.09 -12.43
CA GLY A 626 8.03 -0.69 -11.11
C GLY A 626 6.80 -1.50 -10.69
N GLY A 627 7.05 -2.62 -10.04
CA GLY A 627 6.03 -3.58 -9.64
C GLY A 627 5.76 -4.66 -10.69
N GLU A 628 6.19 -4.48 -11.95
CA GLU A 628 6.07 -5.50 -12.99
C GLU A 628 6.85 -6.77 -12.58
N THR A 629 6.29 -7.93 -12.90
CA THR A 629 7.05 -9.18 -12.78
C THR A 629 7.95 -9.30 -13.99
N VAL A 630 9.25 -9.52 -13.76
CA VAL A 630 10.23 -9.70 -14.82
C VAL A 630 10.86 -11.07 -14.73
N CYS A 631 11.17 -11.64 -15.89
CA CYS A 631 11.93 -12.87 -16.03
C CYS A 631 13.11 -12.57 -16.96
N LEU A 632 14.34 -12.83 -16.52
CA LEU A 632 15.55 -12.40 -17.23
C LEU A 632 16.62 -13.50 -17.31
N TYR A 633 17.45 -13.38 -18.33
CA TYR A 633 18.73 -14.07 -18.44
C TYR A 633 19.85 -13.04 -18.63
N ALA A 634 20.89 -13.15 -17.81
CA ALA A 634 22.11 -12.38 -17.92
C ALA A 634 23.27 -13.29 -18.36
N ASP A 635 24.16 -12.74 -19.18
CA ASP A 635 25.38 -13.43 -19.61
C ASP A 635 26.46 -13.45 -18.49
N GLN A 636 27.62 -14.01 -18.79
CA GLN A 636 28.74 -14.11 -17.85
C GLN A 636 29.29 -12.74 -17.43
N ASP A 637 29.06 -11.69 -18.24
CA ASP A 637 29.45 -10.31 -17.95
C ASP A 637 28.38 -9.57 -17.11
N GLY A 638 27.31 -10.26 -16.69
CA GLY A 638 26.22 -9.70 -15.91
C GLY A 638 25.28 -8.80 -16.73
N ARG A 639 25.32 -8.87 -18.06
CA ARG A 639 24.44 -8.07 -18.93
C ARG A 639 23.18 -8.86 -19.28
N VAL A 640 22.02 -8.25 -19.10
CA VAL A 640 20.74 -8.86 -19.46
C VAL A 640 20.65 -8.94 -20.98
N ARG A 641 20.56 -10.16 -21.51
CA ARG A 641 20.41 -10.45 -22.95
C ARG A 641 18.99 -10.84 -23.33
N TYR A 642 18.16 -11.16 -22.35
CA TYR A 642 16.77 -11.55 -22.54
C TYR A 642 15.95 -11.10 -21.35
N LEU A 643 14.81 -10.47 -21.63
CA LEU A 643 13.93 -9.87 -20.61
C LEU A 643 12.46 -10.02 -21.02
N GLU A 644 11.68 -10.73 -20.20
CA GLU A 644 10.22 -10.75 -20.26
C GLU A 644 9.66 -9.83 -19.18
N VAL A 645 8.71 -8.97 -19.54
CA VAL A 645 8.03 -8.06 -18.62
C VAL A 645 6.54 -8.34 -18.60
N SER A 646 6.03 -8.72 -17.44
CA SER A 646 4.60 -8.88 -17.19
C SER A 646 4.06 -7.64 -16.47
N PRO A 647 3.24 -6.81 -17.13
CA PRO A 647 2.75 -5.57 -16.54
C PRO A 647 1.91 -5.84 -15.29
N VAL A 648 1.97 -4.91 -14.32
CA VAL A 648 1.10 -4.96 -13.15
C VAL A 648 -0.35 -4.82 -13.60
N ARG A 649 -1.25 -5.67 -13.09
CA ARG A 649 -2.70 -5.58 -13.33
C ARG A 649 -3.30 -4.20 -12.98
N ASN A 650 -2.57 -3.41 -12.20
CA ASN A 650 -3.02 -2.16 -11.59
C ASN A 650 -2.68 -0.89 -12.41
N GLY A 651 -2.00 -1.03 -13.55
CA GLY A 651 -1.69 0.06 -14.45
C GLY A 651 -0.57 0.98 -13.94
N ALA A 652 -0.59 2.25 -14.37
CA ALA A 652 0.52 3.19 -14.18
C ALA A 652 0.43 4.07 -12.91
N THR A 653 -0.36 3.67 -11.91
CA THR A 653 -0.64 4.52 -10.73
C THR A 653 0.46 4.42 -9.69
N GLY A 654 0.71 5.50 -8.94
CA GLY A 654 1.76 5.58 -7.92
C GLY A 654 1.62 4.54 -6.81
N ASP A 655 0.41 4.00 -6.60
CA ASP A 655 0.13 2.98 -5.58
C ASP A 655 0.29 1.52 -6.07
N ARG A 656 0.80 1.31 -7.30
CA ARG A 656 0.98 0.00 -7.94
C ARG A 656 1.87 -0.99 -7.18
N THR A 657 2.78 -0.50 -6.34
CA THR A 657 3.70 -1.32 -5.54
C THR A 657 3.03 -1.91 -4.29
N SER A 658 1.82 -1.46 -3.96
CA SER A 658 1.03 -2.03 -2.87
C SER A 658 0.55 -3.44 -3.22
N PRO A 659 0.69 -4.44 -2.33
CA PRO A 659 0.08 -5.75 -2.55
C PRO A 659 -1.45 -5.70 -2.52
N PHE A 660 -2.03 -4.61 -2.01
CA PHE A 660 -3.48 -4.39 -1.94
C PHE A 660 -4.02 -3.55 -3.11
N SER A 661 -3.18 -3.25 -4.09
CA SER A 661 -3.62 -2.59 -5.32
C SER A 661 -4.60 -3.45 -6.13
N TRP A 662 -4.66 -4.76 -5.84
CA TRP A 662 -5.68 -5.71 -6.30
C TRP A 662 -5.98 -6.76 -5.21
N TRP A 663 -7.23 -7.17 -5.06
CA TRP A 663 -7.61 -8.27 -4.17
C TRP A 663 -8.91 -8.93 -4.62
N GLU A 664 -9.10 -10.17 -4.20
CA GLU A 664 -10.31 -10.94 -4.39
C GLU A 664 -10.72 -11.62 -3.08
N VAL A 665 -12.01 -11.59 -2.77
CA VAL A 665 -12.61 -12.24 -1.59
C VAL A 665 -13.88 -12.95 -2.03
N ARG A 666 -14.02 -14.22 -1.68
CA ARG A 666 -15.26 -14.99 -1.84
C ARG A 666 -15.89 -15.22 -0.47
N LEU A 667 -17.16 -14.87 -0.32
CA LEU A 667 -17.95 -15.16 0.88
C LEU A 667 -19.05 -16.17 0.53
N SER A 668 -19.20 -17.19 1.37
CA SER A 668 -20.40 -18.03 1.37
C SER A 668 -21.63 -17.25 1.86
N PRO A 669 -22.86 -17.71 1.57
CA PRO A 669 -24.07 -17.09 2.10
C PRO A 669 -24.07 -16.98 3.63
N ALA A 670 -23.59 -18.01 4.34
CA ALA A 670 -23.51 -18.03 5.80
C ALA A 670 -22.51 -16.99 6.35
N GLU A 671 -21.33 -16.86 5.75
CA GLU A 671 -20.35 -15.84 6.14
C GLU A 671 -20.87 -14.43 5.88
N LEU A 672 -21.48 -14.21 4.70
CA LEU A 672 -22.07 -12.93 4.35
C LEU A 672 -23.19 -12.55 5.32
N GLN A 673 -24.07 -13.50 5.64
CA GLN A 673 -25.13 -13.32 6.64
C GLN A 673 -24.54 -12.96 8.01
N ALA A 674 -23.52 -13.69 8.47
CA ALA A 674 -22.90 -13.44 9.77
C ALA A 674 -22.26 -12.04 9.86
N GLN A 675 -21.57 -11.59 8.80
CA GLN A 675 -20.96 -10.25 8.75
C GLN A 675 -22.02 -9.14 8.75
N LEU A 676 -23.07 -9.30 7.95
CA LEU A 676 -24.17 -8.33 7.85
C LEU A 676 -24.97 -8.25 9.16
N SER A 677 -25.28 -9.40 9.79
CA SER A 677 -25.95 -9.45 11.08
C SER A 677 -25.13 -8.78 12.18
N LYS A 678 -23.80 -9.00 12.23
CA LYS A 678 -22.90 -8.28 13.16
C LYS A 678 -22.92 -6.76 12.96
N ALA A 679 -23.19 -6.31 11.74
CA ALA A 679 -23.33 -4.89 11.40
C ALA A 679 -24.76 -4.33 11.59
N GLY A 680 -25.67 -5.12 12.19
CA GLY A 680 -27.06 -4.75 12.44
C GLY A 680 -27.94 -4.75 11.19
N VAL A 681 -27.60 -5.55 10.17
CA VAL A 681 -28.39 -5.70 8.94
C VAL A 681 -29.20 -6.99 9.00
N ASN A 682 -30.49 -6.85 9.31
CA ASN A 682 -31.42 -7.98 9.47
C ASN A 682 -32.44 -7.98 8.32
N VAL A 683 -32.12 -8.67 7.22
CA VAL A 683 -32.98 -8.74 6.02
C VAL A 683 -33.44 -10.17 5.69
N GLY A 684 -33.28 -11.11 6.62
CA GLY A 684 -33.44 -12.55 6.34
C GLY A 684 -32.38 -13.05 5.37
N ASP A 685 -32.60 -14.23 4.77
CA ASP A 685 -31.64 -14.87 3.87
C ASP A 685 -31.24 -13.95 2.71
N ILE A 686 -29.93 -13.71 2.56
CA ILE A 686 -29.40 -12.80 1.54
C ILE A 686 -29.65 -13.37 0.14
N ARG A 687 -30.30 -12.56 -0.71
CA ARG A 687 -30.60 -12.89 -2.11
C ARG A 687 -29.69 -12.16 -3.08
N GLU A 688 -29.39 -10.89 -2.78
CA GLU A 688 -28.63 -10.02 -3.68
C GLU A 688 -27.95 -8.87 -2.93
N LEU A 689 -26.84 -8.39 -3.49
CA LEU A 689 -26.17 -7.16 -3.11
C LEU A 689 -26.12 -6.25 -4.33
N LYS A 690 -26.79 -5.10 -4.27
CA LYS A 690 -26.98 -4.22 -5.42
C LYS A 690 -26.33 -2.85 -5.19
N PRO A 691 -25.22 -2.54 -5.88
CA PRO A 691 -24.66 -1.18 -5.86
C PRO A 691 -25.68 -0.19 -6.43
N LEU A 692 -26.12 0.76 -5.60
CA LEU A 692 -27.11 1.77 -6.01
C LEU A 692 -26.45 3.05 -6.54
N ALA A 693 -25.25 3.37 -6.06
CA ALA A 693 -24.52 4.55 -6.49
C ALA A 693 -23.01 4.34 -6.33
N ARG A 694 -22.25 5.01 -7.18
CA ARG A 694 -20.79 5.08 -7.11
C ARG A 694 -20.31 6.53 -7.03
N GLY A 695 -19.19 6.76 -6.36
CA GLY A 695 -18.53 8.06 -6.27
C GLY A 695 -17.59 8.34 -7.45
N ASP A 696 -16.84 9.45 -7.38
CA ASP A 696 -15.96 9.94 -8.45
C ASP A 696 -14.81 8.99 -8.79
N SER A 697 -14.44 8.13 -7.84
CA SER A 697 -13.40 7.12 -8.05
C SER A 697 -13.96 5.75 -8.47
N GLY A 698 -15.28 5.64 -8.67
CA GLY A 698 -15.97 4.38 -8.95
C GLY A 698 -16.25 3.51 -7.72
N ARG A 699 -15.94 3.97 -6.50
CA ARG A 699 -16.27 3.26 -5.25
C ARG A 699 -17.76 3.13 -5.07
N VAL A 700 -18.22 2.02 -4.50
CA VAL A 700 -19.63 1.88 -4.10
C VAL A 700 -19.90 2.84 -2.94
N ALA A 701 -20.69 3.88 -3.19
CA ALA A 701 -21.08 4.88 -2.20
C ALA A 701 -22.36 4.48 -1.47
N ARG A 702 -23.27 3.77 -2.16
CA ARG A 702 -24.49 3.20 -1.61
C ARG A 702 -24.68 1.76 -2.11
N LEU A 703 -24.89 0.84 -1.17
CA LEU A 703 -25.13 -0.57 -1.44
C LEU A 703 -26.46 -1.00 -0.82
N GLN A 704 -27.35 -1.57 -1.62
CA GLN A 704 -28.55 -2.22 -1.12
C GLN A 704 -28.28 -3.70 -0.86
N VAL A 705 -28.60 -4.15 0.34
CA VAL A 705 -28.65 -5.56 0.72
C VAL A 705 -30.10 -6.00 0.59
N VAL A 706 -30.36 -7.00 -0.25
CA VAL A 706 -31.69 -7.56 -0.50
C VAL A 706 -31.73 -8.96 0.09
N GLY A 707 -32.66 -9.20 1.01
CA GLY A 707 -32.89 -10.51 1.60
C GLY A 707 -34.36 -10.92 1.57
N ALA A 708 -34.65 -12.10 2.10
CA ALA A 708 -35.99 -12.68 2.09
C ALA A 708 -37.03 -11.89 2.90
N ALA A 709 -36.61 -11.21 3.97
CA ALA A 709 -37.47 -10.48 4.88
C ALA A 709 -37.49 -8.95 4.64
N GLY A 710 -36.67 -8.44 3.71
CA GLY A 710 -36.66 -7.01 3.38
C GLY A 710 -35.39 -6.54 2.69
N THR A 711 -35.17 -5.22 2.72
CA THR A 711 -33.95 -4.60 2.18
C THR A 711 -33.34 -3.63 3.19
N SER A 712 -32.03 -3.45 3.12
CA SER A 712 -31.29 -2.47 3.92
C SER A 712 -30.26 -1.76 3.05
N THR A 713 -30.04 -0.46 3.29
CA THR A 713 -29.06 0.33 2.54
C THR A 713 -27.87 0.67 3.41
N LEU A 714 -26.69 0.32 2.94
CA LEU A 714 -25.40 0.66 3.52
C LEU A 714 -24.77 1.81 2.74
N THR A 715 -24.12 2.73 3.46
CA THR A 715 -23.46 3.91 2.87
C THR A 715 -22.07 4.13 3.45
N GLY A 716 -21.18 4.73 2.66
CA GLY A 716 -19.86 5.17 3.08
C GLY A 716 -19.02 4.07 3.74
N LEU A 717 -18.38 4.38 4.87
CA LEU A 717 -17.54 3.45 5.63
C LEU A 717 -18.26 2.16 6.07
N ARG A 718 -19.60 2.20 6.24
CA ARG A 718 -20.37 1.06 6.75
C ARG A 718 -20.40 -0.11 5.76
N ILE A 719 -20.24 0.16 4.46
CA ILE A 719 -20.23 -0.86 3.41
C ILE A 719 -19.08 -1.85 3.65
N ARG A 720 -17.82 -1.38 3.66
CA ARG A 720 -16.69 -2.28 3.87
C ARG A 720 -16.71 -2.96 5.23
N SER A 721 -17.11 -2.25 6.29
CA SER A 721 -17.10 -2.82 7.65
C SER A 721 -18.17 -3.90 7.80
N ALA A 722 -19.35 -3.72 7.19
CA ALA A 722 -20.43 -4.69 7.25
C ALA A 722 -20.18 -5.92 6.35
N LEU A 723 -19.41 -5.77 5.28
CA LEU A 723 -19.05 -6.88 4.39
C LEU A 723 -17.73 -7.56 4.80
N GLY A 724 -16.93 -6.96 5.68
CA GLY A 724 -15.60 -7.46 6.03
C GLY A 724 -14.58 -7.38 4.88
N VAL A 725 -14.77 -6.46 3.92
CA VAL A 725 -13.86 -6.27 2.78
C VAL A 725 -12.85 -5.14 3.03
N ARG A 726 -11.80 -5.07 2.21
CA ARG A 726 -10.68 -4.12 2.40
C ARG A 726 -11.02 -2.67 2.07
N GLU A 727 -11.93 -2.46 1.13
CA GLU A 727 -12.23 -1.15 0.53
C GLU A 727 -13.61 -1.20 -0.18
N ASN A 728 -14.17 -0.05 -0.56
CA ASN A 728 -15.43 0.08 -1.32
C ASN A 728 -15.25 0.07 -2.86
N LEU A 729 -14.03 0.07 -3.39
CA LEU A 729 -13.72 -0.01 -4.81
C LEU A 729 -13.68 -1.48 -5.24
N PHE A 730 -14.86 -2.02 -5.51
CA PHE A 730 -15.02 -3.38 -6.00
C PHE A 730 -16.20 -3.53 -6.95
N VAL A 731 -16.19 -4.65 -7.65
CA VAL A 731 -17.34 -5.25 -8.33
C VAL A 731 -17.81 -6.49 -7.55
N ILE A 732 -19.08 -6.81 -7.69
CA ILE A 732 -19.73 -7.94 -7.03
C ILE A 732 -20.11 -8.95 -8.11
N LEU A 733 -19.74 -10.21 -7.92
CA LEU A 733 -20.19 -11.33 -8.73
C LEU A 733 -20.98 -12.28 -7.84
N HIS A 734 -22.25 -12.47 -8.14
CA HIS A 734 -23.11 -13.45 -7.45
C HIS A 734 -22.95 -14.82 -8.11
N GLU A 735 -22.65 -15.82 -7.31
CA GLU A 735 -22.62 -17.22 -7.73
C GLU A 735 -23.94 -17.87 -7.35
N ARG A 736 -24.54 -18.59 -8.30
CA ARG A 736 -25.84 -19.24 -8.11
C ARG A 736 -25.80 -20.68 -8.57
N ASP A 737 -26.60 -21.54 -7.94
CA ASP A 737 -26.85 -22.89 -8.42
C ASP A 737 -27.86 -22.90 -9.59
N ALA A 738 -28.16 -24.08 -10.10
CA ALA A 738 -29.12 -24.26 -11.20
C ALA A 738 -30.55 -23.78 -10.86
N ASP A 739 -30.89 -23.76 -9.57
CA ASP A 739 -32.18 -23.27 -9.06
C ASP A 739 -32.17 -21.76 -8.80
N GLY A 740 -31.06 -21.07 -9.09
CA GLY A 740 -30.89 -19.63 -8.89
C GLY A 740 -30.62 -19.23 -7.44
N ARG A 741 -30.44 -20.18 -6.51
CA ARG A 741 -30.10 -19.88 -5.11
C ARG A 741 -28.66 -19.39 -5.02
N LEU A 742 -28.42 -18.42 -4.15
CA LEU A 742 -27.10 -17.85 -3.94
C LEU A 742 -26.19 -18.88 -3.27
N THR A 743 -25.09 -19.26 -3.91
CA THR A 743 -24.09 -20.20 -3.39
C THR A 743 -22.79 -19.51 -2.97
N GLY A 744 -22.61 -18.26 -3.37
CA GLY A 744 -21.47 -17.44 -3.00
C GLY A 744 -21.54 -16.03 -3.56
N VAL A 745 -20.73 -15.14 -2.99
CA VAL A 745 -20.52 -13.79 -3.53
C VAL A 745 -19.02 -13.53 -3.60
N ARG A 746 -18.54 -13.21 -4.80
CA ARG A 746 -17.16 -12.81 -5.03
C ARG A 746 -17.07 -11.29 -5.15
N PHE A 747 -16.12 -10.72 -4.43
CA PHE A 747 -15.74 -9.32 -4.50
C PHE A 747 -14.36 -9.23 -5.14
N ILE A 748 -14.28 -8.53 -6.27
CA ILE A 748 -13.00 -8.23 -6.93
C ILE A 748 -12.80 -6.73 -6.81
N GLY A 749 -11.74 -6.33 -6.11
CA GLY A 749 -11.53 -4.95 -5.73
C GLY A 749 -10.08 -4.51 -5.72
N ARG A 750 -9.90 -3.22 -5.41
CA ARG A 750 -8.61 -2.54 -5.38
C ARG A 750 -8.53 -1.62 -4.18
N GLY A 751 -7.33 -1.39 -3.68
CA GLY A 751 -7.07 -0.49 -2.57
C GLY A 751 -7.28 -1.11 -1.18
N TRP A 752 -6.91 -0.33 -0.17
CA TRP A 752 -7.09 -0.68 1.24
C TRP A 752 -7.25 0.61 2.06
N GLY A 753 -8.33 0.65 2.85
CA GLY A 753 -8.66 1.78 3.71
C GLY A 753 -9.95 2.46 3.25
N HIS A 754 -9.99 3.78 3.35
CA HIS A 754 -11.19 4.57 3.04
C HIS A 754 -11.09 5.38 1.74
N GLY A 755 -9.93 5.43 1.09
CA GLY A 755 -9.82 6.01 -0.24
C GLY A 755 -9.77 7.54 -0.31
N VAL A 756 -9.90 8.27 0.80
CA VAL A 756 -10.02 9.75 0.82
C VAL A 756 -8.70 10.39 1.25
N GLY A 757 -8.37 11.56 0.69
CA GLY A 757 -7.16 12.30 1.02
C GLY A 757 -5.89 11.65 0.49
N MET A 758 -4.76 11.79 1.18
CA MET A 758 -3.47 11.31 0.67
C MET A 758 -3.40 9.78 0.62
N CYS A 759 -3.07 9.23 -0.55
CA CYS A 759 -2.75 7.81 -0.66
C CYS A 759 -1.30 7.58 -0.20
N GLN A 760 -1.08 6.79 0.86
CA GLN A 760 0.23 6.61 1.48
C GLN A 760 1.23 5.94 0.52
N VAL A 761 0.86 4.80 -0.07
CA VAL A 761 1.70 4.14 -1.09
C VAL A 761 1.79 5.00 -2.36
N GLY A 762 0.72 5.73 -2.69
CA GLY A 762 0.70 6.68 -3.79
C GLY A 762 1.68 7.83 -3.62
N ALA A 763 1.80 8.39 -2.42
CA ALA A 763 2.75 9.43 -2.05
C ALA A 763 4.19 8.93 -2.18
N TYR A 764 4.46 7.69 -1.73
CA TYR A 764 5.73 7.03 -2.00
C TYR A 764 6.00 6.90 -3.50
N GLY A 765 5.02 6.43 -4.28
CA GLY A 765 5.12 6.36 -5.73
C GLY A 765 5.47 7.70 -6.36
N LEU A 766 4.76 8.78 -6.03
CA LEU A 766 5.06 10.13 -6.52
C LEU A 766 6.45 10.62 -6.09
N ALA A 767 6.88 10.32 -4.86
CA ALA A 767 8.20 10.71 -4.37
C ALA A 767 9.34 9.97 -5.10
N VAL A 768 9.14 8.70 -5.46
CA VAL A 768 10.07 7.95 -6.33
C VAL A 768 10.19 8.59 -7.71
N GLU A 769 9.10 9.20 -8.19
CA GLU A 769 9.12 9.96 -9.46
C GLU A 769 9.77 11.36 -9.33
N GLY A 770 10.22 11.74 -8.13
CA GLY A 770 10.90 13.00 -7.86
C GLY A 770 10.01 14.13 -7.36
N TYR A 771 8.77 13.84 -6.96
CA TYR A 771 7.92 14.83 -6.33
C TYR A 771 8.44 15.17 -4.93
N THR A 772 8.49 16.47 -4.62
CA THR A 772 8.69 16.96 -3.26
C THR A 772 7.44 16.71 -2.40
N HIS A 773 7.60 16.67 -1.08
CA HIS A 773 6.49 16.54 -0.14
C HIS A 773 5.43 17.63 -0.33
N GLU A 774 5.82 18.86 -0.70
CA GLU A 774 4.90 19.95 -1.00
C GLU A 774 4.04 19.64 -2.23
N GLN A 775 4.65 19.18 -3.32
CA GLN A 775 3.92 18.79 -4.53
C GLN A 775 2.99 17.60 -4.26
N ILE A 776 3.43 16.63 -3.46
CA ILE A 776 2.61 15.48 -3.04
C ILE A 776 1.38 15.96 -2.28
N LEU A 777 1.55 16.80 -1.25
CA LEU A 777 0.44 17.28 -0.44
C LEU A 777 -0.53 18.16 -1.25
N LYS A 778 -0.02 19.07 -2.09
CA LYS A 778 -0.85 19.90 -2.97
C LYS A 778 -1.56 19.11 -4.07
N HIS A 779 -1.02 17.95 -4.45
CA HIS A 779 -1.68 17.03 -5.37
C HIS A 779 -2.86 16.32 -4.71
N PHE A 780 -2.68 15.83 -3.47
CA PHE A 780 -3.72 15.08 -2.75
C PHE A 780 -4.77 15.95 -2.05
N TYR A 781 -4.41 17.17 -1.66
CA TYR A 781 -5.30 18.10 -0.97
C TYR A 781 -5.47 19.38 -1.81
N THR A 782 -6.69 19.60 -2.30
CA THR A 782 -6.96 20.69 -3.23
C THR A 782 -6.94 22.06 -2.56
N GLY A 783 -6.18 23.00 -3.11
CA GLY A 783 -6.18 24.40 -2.68
C GLY A 783 -5.55 24.67 -1.31
N ILE A 784 -4.72 23.76 -0.79
CA ILE A 784 -4.06 23.95 0.50
C ILE A 784 -2.82 24.85 0.40
N ALA A 785 -2.45 25.44 1.54
CA ALA A 785 -1.15 26.05 1.77
C ALA A 785 -0.39 25.27 2.86
N LEU A 786 0.94 25.25 2.79
CA LEU A 786 1.78 24.73 3.86
C LEU A 786 2.27 25.89 4.73
N THR A 787 2.00 25.81 6.03
CA THR A 787 2.28 26.89 6.99
C THR A 787 3.02 26.33 8.19
N ARG A 788 4.00 27.04 8.72
CA ARG A 788 4.66 26.70 9.99
C ARG A 788 3.88 27.32 11.15
N LEU A 789 3.30 26.51 12.02
CA LEU A 789 2.49 26.96 13.17
C LEU A 789 3.31 27.22 14.44
N TYR A 790 4.42 26.51 14.62
CA TYR A 790 5.33 26.63 15.76
C TYR A 790 6.77 26.37 15.31
N PRO A 791 7.79 26.86 16.05
CA PRO A 791 9.20 26.78 15.64
C PRO A 791 9.71 25.35 15.46
#